data_AF-A0A9P0CEK9-F1
#
_entry.id   AF-A0A9P0CEK9-F1
#
_cell.length_a   1.000
_cell.length_b   1.000
_cell.length_c   1.000
_cell.angle_alpha   90.00
_cell.angle_beta   90.00
_cell.angle_gamma   90.00
#
_symmetry.space_group_name_H-M   'P 1'
#
loop_
_entity.id
_entity.type
_entity.pdbx_description
1 polymer ?
#
loop_
_entity_poly.entity_id
_entity_poly.type
_entity_poly.pdbx_seq_one_letter_code
_entity_poly.pdbx_strand_id
1 'polypeptide(L)'
;MLLKILSWIYILFFEMVFRIPAFFNLTPPHEGGKMFPYLVDERECKNLKKSDSNQRCDKYDEDIKQGDYYCLKNNYISPRNHLENSMSPNLSPPKSPNSKKGQQKPRKDTPPYDYKSDAAKKVDLIALKRDERRQRQADERALRDQIHHLEQHDPQYEFRQMINEYRGALEFRPLRESDAIVENQITVCVRKRPLNDKEQNRREVDVMSVPTKNQLVVHEPKQKVDLTKYVENQVFRFDYVFDDTCTNDLVYKFTAKPLVKTIFEGGMATCFAYGQTGSGKTHTMGGEFKGKSQNFKTGIYGLVAQDVFRYLTHPKYARMNFTVSASFFEIYGKLVFDLLARKQRLRVLEDGKQQVQVVGLTERTVLTVDHILELIQRGSMERTSGQTSANSNSSRSHAVFQIILRRAGSKHIAGKFSLIDLAGNERGADNNKSNRQTQIEGADINKSLLALKECIRALGRRGAHLPFRGSKLTQVLRDSFIGENSRTCMIALISPGNFSVDHSLNTLRYADRVKELIATDHMVDDGPPTIAEEDDSEEIIEESNDGDVDDEEIKAEEQRLHLSSLEWELRESQRHVIQSCVDFHDMACDLYNSADVNGYDRVHYAKKWRNLLSEIVDIQNGALIKAHEFCSALDRC
;
A
#
# COMPACT_ATOMS: atom_id res chain seq x y z
N MET A 1 29.25 -24.96 17.47
CA MET A 1 28.10 -24.74 16.54
C MET A 1 28.17 -25.65 15.32
N LEU A 2 29.29 -25.69 14.56
CA LEU A 2 29.47 -26.56 13.38
C LEU A 2 29.04 -28.03 13.58
N LEU A 3 29.39 -28.68 14.70
CA LEU A 3 29.01 -30.08 14.98
C LEU A 3 27.48 -30.32 15.01
N LYS A 4 26.68 -29.32 15.40
CA LYS A 4 25.20 -29.43 15.35
C LYS A 4 24.66 -29.26 13.91
N ILE A 5 25.33 -28.43 13.11
CA ILE A 5 25.01 -28.21 11.69
C ILE A 5 25.35 -29.46 10.87
N LEU A 6 26.53 -30.06 11.10
CA LEU A 6 26.93 -31.33 10.48
C LEU A 6 25.99 -32.48 10.85
N SER A 7 25.53 -32.55 12.11
CA SER A 7 24.52 -33.54 12.53
C SER A 7 23.17 -33.36 11.82
N TRP A 8 22.75 -32.12 11.54
CA TRP A 8 21.52 -31.85 10.79
C TRP A 8 21.64 -32.18 9.30
N ILE A 9 22.79 -31.85 8.69
CA ILE A 9 23.10 -32.20 7.30
C ILE A 9 23.13 -33.73 7.13
N TYR A 10 23.71 -34.47 8.07
CA TYR A 10 23.77 -35.94 8.01
C TYR A 10 22.37 -36.58 8.12
N ILE A 11 21.48 -36.03 8.95
CA ILE A 11 20.09 -36.50 9.08
C ILE A 11 19.30 -36.25 7.78
N LEU A 12 19.43 -35.05 7.18
CA LEU A 12 18.79 -34.73 5.90
C LEU A 12 19.31 -35.60 4.75
N PHE A 13 20.60 -35.92 4.73
CA PHE A 13 21.19 -36.80 3.72
C PHE A 13 20.71 -38.26 3.88
N PHE A 14 20.48 -38.71 5.12
CA PHE A 14 19.99 -40.08 5.40
C PHE A 14 18.51 -40.26 5.03
N GLU A 15 17.67 -39.26 5.28
CA GLU A 15 16.26 -39.22 4.85
C GLU A 15 16.12 -39.25 3.31
N MET A 16 17.00 -38.55 2.58
CA MET A 16 16.96 -38.49 1.10
C MET A 16 17.36 -39.81 0.41
N VAL A 17 18.32 -40.56 0.96
CA VAL A 17 18.91 -41.73 0.28
C VAL A 17 18.10 -43.01 0.48
N PHE A 18 17.39 -43.16 1.60
CA PHE A 18 16.70 -44.41 1.95
C PHE A 18 15.24 -44.54 1.51
N ARG A 19 14.71 -43.58 0.73
CA ARG A 19 13.31 -43.59 0.27
C ARG A 19 13.15 -43.98 -1.22
N ILE A 20 13.73 -45.11 -1.60
CA ILE A 20 13.52 -45.77 -2.90
C ILE A 20 12.73 -47.07 -2.69
N PRO A 21 11.49 -47.20 -3.20
CA PRO A 21 10.82 -48.50 -3.32
C PRO A 21 11.32 -49.20 -4.59
N ALA A 22 12.12 -50.26 -4.43
CA ALA A 22 12.46 -51.13 -5.53
C ALA A 22 11.23 -51.95 -5.97
N PHE A 23 10.84 -51.83 -7.24
CA PHE A 23 9.79 -52.65 -7.85
C PHE A 23 10.42 -53.74 -8.72
N PHE A 24 10.54 -54.97 -8.21
CA PHE A 24 10.72 -56.16 -9.05
C PHE A 24 10.19 -57.44 -8.39
N ASN A 25 9.10 -57.95 -8.98
CA ASN A 25 8.69 -59.35 -9.12
C ASN A 25 8.16 -60.23 -7.95
N LEU A 26 6.95 -60.74 -8.23
CA LEU A 26 6.41 -62.10 -8.02
C LEU A 26 5.77 -62.48 -6.67
N THR A 27 4.77 -63.36 -6.79
CA THR A 27 3.72 -63.74 -5.83
C THR A 27 3.93 -65.15 -5.23
N PRO A 28 2.97 -65.71 -4.45
CA PRO A 28 2.92 -65.90 -2.99
C PRO A 28 3.28 -67.39 -2.60
N PRO A 29 2.81 -68.07 -1.51
CA PRO A 29 2.07 -67.69 -0.29
C PRO A 29 2.67 -68.30 1.04
N HIS A 30 1.86 -68.31 2.12
CA HIS A 30 1.94 -69.09 3.40
C HIS A 30 2.63 -68.50 4.67
N GLU A 31 1.82 -68.54 5.74
CA GLU A 31 2.08 -68.87 7.16
C GLU A 31 3.04 -68.07 8.08
N GLY A 32 2.51 -67.75 9.28
CA GLY A 32 3.29 -67.52 10.51
C GLY A 32 3.01 -66.19 11.24
N GLY A 33 2.38 -66.23 12.43
CA GLY A 33 2.31 -65.05 13.34
C GLY A 33 3.68 -64.74 13.98
N LYS A 34 3.91 -63.67 14.74
CA LYS A 34 3.04 -62.76 15.56
C LYS A 34 3.77 -61.37 15.65
N MET A 35 3.33 -60.28 16.30
CA MET A 35 2.23 -60.00 17.25
C MET A 35 1.90 -58.48 17.31
N PHE A 36 0.61 -58.12 17.41
CA PHE A 36 -0.06 -57.01 18.16
C PHE A 36 0.70 -55.74 18.72
N PRO A 37 0.01 -54.60 18.99
CA PRO A 37 -0.98 -53.83 18.18
C PRO A 37 -0.97 -52.28 18.44
N TYR A 38 -2.10 -51.59 18.15
CA TYR A 38 -2.46 -50.15 18.32
C TYR A 38 -1.96 -49.21 17.20
N LEU A 39 -2.81 -48.38 16.56
CA LEU A 39 -4.28 -48.30 16.52
C LEU A 39 -4.68 -47.60 15.19
N VAL A 40 -5.82 -47.94 14.59
CA VAL A 40 -6.37 -47.24 13.41
C VAL A 40 -7.81 -46.79 13.66
N ASP A 41 -8.10 -45.64 13.08
CA ASP A 41 -9.37 -44.93 12.87
C ASP A 41 -10.59 -45.82 12.54
N GLU A 42 -11.80 -45.37 12.93
CA GLU A 42 -13.01 -45.72 12.18
C GLU A 42 -14.18 -44.76 12.40
N ARG A 43 -14.89 -44.43 11.30
CA ARG A 43 -16.24 -43.88 11.28
C ARG A 43 -17.18 -44.91 10.64
N GLU A 44 -18.32 -45.20 11.26
CA GLU A 44 -19.67 -45.51 10.70
C GLU A 44 -20.59 -45.73 11.93
N CYS A 45 -21.94 -45.72 11.94
CA CYS A 45 -23.01 -45.88 10.95
C CYS A 45 -24.18 -44.92 11.34
N LYS A 46 -24.86 -44.21 10.42
CA LYS A 46 -25.99 -44.61 9.55
C LYS A 46 -27.37 -44.86 10.23
N ASN A 47 -28.34 -44.05 9.76
CA ASN A 47 -29.77 -44.34 9.53
C ASN A 47 -30.77 -44.40 10.71
N LEU A 48 -31.82 -43.55 10.67
CA LEU A 48 -33.18 -43.96 10.24
C LEU A 48 -34.23 -42.81 10.22
N LYS A 49 -35.00 -42.77 9.10
CA LYS A 49 -36.41 -42.34 8.92
C LYS A 49 -36.89 -40.86 9.10
N LYS A 50 -37.37 -40.35 7.96
CA LYS A 50 -38.48 -39.41 7.66
C LYS A 50 -39.52 -39.11 8.77
N SER A 51 -40.00 -37.86 8.81
CA SER A 51 -41.45 -37.54 8.62
C SER A 51 -41.68 -36.03 8.39
N ASP A 52 -42.81 -35.69 7.77
CA ASP A 52 -43.20 -34.33 7.33
C ASP A 52 -43.75 -33.44 8.46
N SER A 53 -43.73 -32.11 8.26
CA SER A 53 -44.94 -31.27 8.38
C SER A 53 -44.72 -29.80 8.00
N ASN A 54 -45.70 -29.24 7.28
CA ASN A 54 -45.89 -27.81 7.05
C ASN A 54 -46.66 -27.17 8.22
N GLN A 55 -46.27 -25.96 8.65
CA GLN A 55 -47.09 -24.85 9.17
C GLN A 55 -46.10 -23.71 9.53
N ARG A 56 -46.10 -22.52 8.93
CA ARG A 56 -47.16 -21.51 8.73
C ARG A 56 -47.76 -20.99 10.05
N CYS A 57 -47.22 -19.88 10.53
CA CYS A 57 -47.93 -18.87 11.33
C CYS A 57 -47.44 -17.48 10.91
N ASP A 58 -48.36 -16.68 10.38
CA ASP A 58 -48.21 -15.24 10.17
C ASP A 58 -48.71 -14.48 11.41
N LYS A 59 -48.33 -13.19 11.52
CA LYS A 59 -48.88 -12.12 12.39
C LYS A 59 -48.57 -12.18 13.90
N TYR A 60 -47.97 -11.11 14.39
CA TYR A 60 -48.74 -10.02 15.03
C TYR A 60 -48.11 -8.65 14.73
N ASP A 61 -48.97 -7.67 14.44
CA ASP A 61 -48.69 -6.23 14.42
C ASP A 61 -48.54 -5.72 15.89
N GLU A 62 -48.25 -4.47 16.28
CA GLU A 62 -48.40 -3.14 15.64
C GLU A 62 -47.65 -2.06 16.47
N ASP A 63 -47.30 -0.91 15.86
CA ASP A 63 -46.97 0.41 16.49
C ASP A 63 -45.77 0.52 17.50
N ILE A 64 -45.03 1.65 17.66
CA ILE A 64 -45.41 3.08 17.69
C ILE A 64 -44.44 4.01 16.91
N LYS A 65 -44.97 5.19 16.57
CA LYS A 65 -44.54 6.28 15.68
C LYS A 65 -43.41 7.23 16.16
N GLN A 66 -42.79 7.88 15.15
CA GLN A 66 -42.36 9.30 15.03
C GLN A 66 -41.34 9.92 16.02
N GLY A 67 -40.40 10.73 15.48
CA GLY A 67 -39.52 11.59 16.30
C GLY A 67 -38.28 12.18 15.60
N ASP A 68 -38.50 13.00 14.58
CA ASP A 68 -37.68 14.11 14.04
C ASP A 68 -36.12 14.10 13.96
N TYR A 69 -35.68 14.63 12.81
CA TYR A 69 -34.31 15.09 12.53
C TYR A 69 -33.88 16.22 13.46
N TYR A 70 -32.65 16.18 13.98
CA TYR A 70 -31.80 17.38 14.01
C TYR A 70 -30.31 17.06 13.79
N CYS A 71 -29.69 17.84 12.92
CA CYS A 71 -28.25 17.80 12.63
C CYS A 71 -27.51 18.64 13.68
N LEU A 72 -26.46 18.08 14.31
CA LEU A 72 -25.54 18.85 15.14
C LEU A 72 -24.10 18.69 14.65
N LYS A 73 -23.62 19.76 13.99
CA LYS A 73 -22.21 20.09 13.91
C LYS A 73 -21.71 20.37 15.32
N ASN A 74 -20.59 19.77 15.75
CA ASN A 74 -19.87 20.25 16.93
C ASN A 74 -18.55 20.90 16.52
N ASN A 75 -18.49 22.21 16.78
CA ASN A 75 -17.27 23.02 16.68
C ASN A 75 -16.32 22.71 17.83
N TYR A 76 -15.03 22.93 17.58
CA TYR A 76 -14.02 23.10 18.64
C TYR A 76 -14.35 24.30 19.52
N ILE A 77 -14.60 24.09 20.83
CA ILE A 77 -14.39 25.11 21.87
C ILE A 77 -13.79 24.43 23.11
N SER A 78 -12.75 25.04 23.67
CA SER A 78 -12.06 24.61 24.90
C SER A 78 -12.82 25.04 26.16
N PRO A 79 -12.91 24.19 27.21
CA PRO A 79 -13.45 24.61 28.50
C PRO A 79 -12.33 25.01 29.48
N ARG A 80 -12.33 26.28 29.89
CA ARG A 80 -11.71 26.75 31.14
C ARG A 80 -12.82 27.26 32.06
N ASN A 81 -12.77 26.85 33.32
CA ASN A 81 -13.53 27.38 34.47
C ASN A 81 -15.06 27.42 34.36
N HIS A 82 -15.74 26.54 35.10
CA HIS A 82 -16.76 26.90 36.11
C HIS A 82 -17.30 25.62 36.78
N LEU A 83 -17.18 25.54 38.11
CA LEU A 83 -18.22 25.05 39.05
C LEU A 83 -17.66 24.98 40.47
N GLU A 84 -18.11 25.89 41.33
CA GLU A 84 -18.06 25.72 42.77
C GLU A 84 -19.20 24.81 43.25
N ASN A 85 -19.08 24.30 44.48
CA ASN A 85 -20.14 23.70 45.30
C ASN A 85 -20.90 22.47 44.74
N SER A 86 -20.50 21.29 45.20
CA SER A 86 -21.24 20.61 46.29
C SER A 86 -20.61 19.26 46.67
N MET A 87 -21.13 18.66 47.75
CA MET A 87 -20.84 17.32 48.31
C MET A 87 -19.64 17.19 49.27
N SER A 88 -19.99 17.17 50.56
CA SER A 88 -19.18 16.58 51.64
C SER A 88 -19.22 15.05 51.60
N PRO A 89 -18.21 14.39 52.20
CA PRO A 89 -18.49 13.16 52.94
C PRO A 89 -17.93 13.19 54.37
N ASN A 90 -18.73 12.71 55.33
CA ASN A 90 -18.31 12.47 56.71
C ASN A 90 -17.37 11.26 56.80
N LEU A 91 -16.23 11.40 57.47
CA LEU A 91 -15.48 10.28 58.07
C LEU A 91 -14.99 10.66 59.46
N SER A 92 -15.38 9.86 60.46
CA SER A 92 -15.06 10.04 61.87
C SER A 92 -13.71 9.38 62.26
N PRO A 93 -12.89 10.00 63.12
CA PRO A 93 -11.60 9.44 63.54
C PRO A 93 -11.73 8.34 64.62
N PRO A 94 -10.80 7.38 64.71
CA PRO A 94 -10.80 6.32 65.71
C PRO A 94 -10.33 6.78 67.11
N LYS A 95 -10.72 6.02 68.13
CA LYS A 95 -10.49 6.30 69.55
C LYS A 95 -9.07 5.95 70.02
N SER A 96 -8.50 6.78 70.90
CA SER A 96 -7.29 6.46 71.68
C SER A 96 -7.63 5.83 73.05
N PRO A 97 -6.83 4.88 73.57
CA PRO A 97 -7.03 4.30 74.91
C PRO A 97 -6.36 5.12 76.04
N ASN A 98 -7.00 5.12 77.21
CA ASN A 98 -6.50 5.76 78.44
C ASN A 98 -5.32 5.01 79.08
N SER A 99 -4.35 5.75 79.62
CA SER A 99 -3.58 5.32 80.81
C SER A 99 -3.25 6.52 81.70
N LYS A 100 -2.81 6.26 82.94
CA LYS A 100 -3.09 7.14 84.11
C LYS A 100 -2.04 8.22 84.39
N LYS A 101 -2.51 9.29 85.04
CA LYS A 101 -1.73 10.44 85.55
C LYS A 101 -0.68 10.02 86.60
N GLY A 102 0.53 10.56 86.47
CA GLY A 102 1.46 10.77 87.58
C GLY A 102 1.84 12.27 87.61
N GLN A 103 1.71 12.93 88.76
CA GLN A 103 1.98 14.37 88.90
C GLN A 103 3.44 14.62 89.29
N GLN A 104 4.17 15.42 88.51
CA GLN A 104 5.34 16.17 88.97
C GLN A 104 5.28 17.62 88.44
N LYS A 105 5.81 18.56 89.24
CA LYS A 105 5.77 20.01 88.99
C LYS A 105 6.80 20.45 87.93
N PRO A 106 6.60 21.60 87.26
CA PRO A 106 7.27 21.89 86.00
C PRO A 106 8.74 22.32 86.15
N ARG A 107 9.59 21.84 85.23
CA ARG A 107 10.83 22.54 84.86
C ARG A 107 10.51 23.58 83.79
N LYS A 108 11.20 24.73 83.86
CA LYS A 108 11.13 25.78 82.83
C LYS A 108 12.10 25.41 81.71
N ASP A 109 11.65 24.61 80.76
CA ASP A 109 12.40 24.35 79.55
C ASP A 109 11.94 25.33 78.45
N THR A 110 12.89 26.06 77.87
CA THR A 110 12.69 27.02 76.77
C THR A 110 12.09 26.36 75.53
N PRO A 111 11.33 27.10 74.69
CA PRO A 111 10.78 26.54 73.46
C PRO A 111 11.93 26.09 72.53
N PRO A 112 11.80 24.94 71.85
CA PRO A 112 12.77 24.54 70.85
C PRO A 112 12.68 25.49 69.65
N TYR A 113 13.66 26.38 69.53
CA TYR A 113 13.87 27.14 68.29
C TYR A 113 14.20 26.14 67.18
N ASP A 114 13.29 26.00 66.20
CA ASP A 114 13.52 25.18 64.99
C ASP A 114 14.54 25.88 64.07
N TYR A 115 15.81 25.79 64.46
CA TYR A 115 16.93 26.39 63.75
C TYR A 115 17.41 25.52 62.59
N LYS A 116 16.49 25.09 61.72
CA LYS A 116 16.86 24.59 60.40
C LYS A 116 17.66 25.67 59.67
N SER A 117 18.88 25.34 59.26
CA SER A 117 19.70 26.22 58.43
C SER A 117 18.97 26.52 57.12
N ASP A 118 19.29 27.64 56.48
CA ASP A 118 18.63 27.98 55.21
C ASP A 118 18.97 26.99 54.08
N ALA A 119 20.06 26.23 54.21
CA ALA A 119 20.32 25.06 53.40
C ALA A 119 19.32 23.92 53.67
N ALA A 120 19.05 23.57 54.94
CA ALA A 120 18.05 22.57 55.31
C ALA A 120 16.64 22.97 54.86
N LYS A 121 16.24 24.24 55.04
CA LYS A 121 14.95 24.76 54.55
C LYS A 121 14.84 24.66 53.03
N LYS A 122 15.92 24.93 52.27
CA LYS A 122 15.94 24.75 50.81
C LYS A 122 15.81 23.28 50.40
N VAL A 123 16.43 22.36 51.13
CA VAL A 123 16.29 20.90 50.90
C VAL A 123 14.85 20.45 51.15
N ASP A 124 14.22 20.89 52.25
CA ASP A 124 12.80 20.61 52.53
C ASP A 124 11.90 21.18 51.43
N LEU A 125 12.16 22.39 50.94
CA LEU A 125 11.39 23.01 49.86
C LEU A 125 11.56 22.28 48.52
N ILE A 126 12.74 21.70 48.27
CA ILE A 126 13.01 20.84 47.10
C ILE A 126 12.28 19.50 47.25
N ALA A 127 12.24 18.91 48.44
CA ALA A 127 11.46 17.70 48.73
C ALA A 127 9.96 17.96 48.49
N LEU A 128 9.41 19.04 49.04
CA LEU A 128 8.00 19.40 48.89
C LEU A 128 7.61 19.66 47.43
N LYS A 129 8.46 20.34 46.65
CA LYS A 129 8.28 20.49 45.19
C LYS A 129 8.39 19.17 44.41
N ARG A 130 9.23 18.22 44.86
CA ARG A 130 9.29 16.87 44.28
C ARG A 130 8.02 16.07 44.59
N ASP A 131 7.44 16.27 45.76
CA ASP A 131 6.21 15.60 46.18
C ASP A 131 4.98 16.18 45.46
N GLU A 132 4.87 17.51 45.33
CA GLU A 132 3.87 18.14 44.47
C GLU A 132 3.96 17.70 43.00
N ARG A 133 5.18 17.49 42.47
CA ARG A 133 5.40 16.98 41.11
C ARG A 133 4.98 15.52 40.99
N ARG A 134 5.33 14.69 41.97
CA ARG A 134 4.89 13.28 42.04
C ARG A 134 3.37 13.17 42.16
N GLN A 135 2.75 14.03 42.95
CA GLN A 135 1.29 14.05 43.12
C GLN A 135 0.58 14.49 41.84
N ARG A 136 1.02 15.59 41.19
CA ARG A 136 0.49 15.96 39.86
C ARG A 136 0.62 14.85 38.82
N GLN A 137 1.76 14.14 38.77
CA GLN A 137 1.93 13.00 37.85
C GLN A 137 1.06 11.79 38.21
N ALA A 138 0.77 11.58 39.50
CA ALA A 138 -0.16 10.55 39.96
C ALA A 138 -1.61 10.91 39.63
N ASP A 139 -1.99 12.19 39.79
CA ASP A 139 -3.32 12.71 39.46
C ASP A 139 -3.57 12.68 37.95
N GLU A 140 -2.59 13.10 37.12
CA GLU A 140 -2.65 12.96 35.65
C GLU A 140 -2.78 11.49 35.23
N ARG A 141 -2.04 10.57 35.89
CA ARG A 141 -2.16 9.13 35.62
C ARG A 141 -3.53 8.60 36.03
N ALA A 142 -4.03 8.96 37.22
CA ALA A 142 -5.35 8.52 37.68
C ALA A 142 -6.49 9.05 36.78
N LEU A 143 -6.36 10.27 36.26
CA LEU A 143 -7.29 10.82 35.27
C LEU A 143 -7.20 10.06 33.93
N ARG A 144 -5.99 9.75 33.46
CA ARG A 144 -5.77 8.95 32.25
C ARG A 144 -6.32 7.53 32.39
N ASP A 145 -6.15 6.93 33.57
CA ASP A 145 -6.68 5.61 33.91
C ASP A 145 -8.22 5.63 34.00
N GLN A 146 -8.84 6.70 34.52
CA GLN A 146 -10.30 6.89 34.49
C GLN A 146 -10.85 7.04 33.06
N ILE A 147 -10.20 7.83 32.21
CA ILE A 147 -10.56 7.97 30.78
C ILE A 147 -10.46 6.60 30.08
N HIS A 148 -9.34 5.91 30.26
CA HIS A 148 -9.12 4.55 29.76
C HIS A 148 -10.19 3.57 30.26
N HIS A 149 -10.67 3.70 31.50
CA HIS A 149 -11.73 2.85 32.05
C HIS A 149 -13.14 3.17 31.49
N LEU A 150 -13.41 4.42 31.11
CA LEU A 150 -14.66 4.81 30.43
C LEU A 150 -14.68 4.36 28.96
N GLU A 151 -13.51 4.27 28.32
CA GLU A 151 -13.36 3.93 26.90
C GLU A 151 -12.91 2.47 26.65
N GLN A 152 -12.96 1.61 27.67
CA GLN A 152 -12.59 0.17 27.66
C GLN A 152 -13.19 -0.69 26.52
N HIS A 153 -14.19 -0.18 25.79
CA HIS A 153 -14.84 -0.85 24.68
C HIS A 153 -14.28 -0.51 23.28
N ASP A 154 -13.23 0.34 23.16
CA ASP A 154 -12.55 0.62 21.88
C ASP A 154 -11.07 0.20 21.90
N PRO A 155 -10.72 -0.98 21.36
CA PRO A 155 -9.34 -1.47 21.30
C PRO A 155 -8.37 -0.56 20.52
N GLN A 156 -8.86 0.39 19.72
CA GLN A 156 -8.06 1.28 18.89
C GLN A 156 -7.87 2.68 19.53
N TYR A 157 -8.41 2.92 20.74
CA TYR A 157 -8.36 4.23 21.41
C TYR A 157 -6.94 4.80 21.56
N GLU A 158 -5.99 4.02 22.08
CA GLU A 158 -4.59 4.47 22.29
C GLU A 158 -3.93 4.94 20.99
N PHE A 159 -4.16 4.24 19.87
CA PHE A 159 -3.67 4.65 18.56
C PHE A 159 -4.35 5.94 18.08
N ARG A 160 -5.67 6.08 18.31
CA ARG A 160 -6.40 7.31 18.01
C ARG A 160 -5.86 8.50 18.80
N GLN A 161 -5.52 8.31 20.08
CA GLN A 161 -4.89 9.34 20.91
C GLN A 161 -3.53 9.76 20.35
N MET A 162 -2.60 8.82 20.15
CA MET A 162 -1.26 9.10 19.60
C MET A 162 -1.31 9.80 18.23
N ILE A 163 -2.24 9.40 17.36
CA ILE A 163 -2.44 10.03 16.04
C ILE A 163 -2.97 11.46 16.17
N ASN A 164 -3.91 11.70 17.08
CA ASN A 164 -4.46 13.04 17.29
C ASN A 164 -3.43 13.99 17.93
N GLU A 165 -2.59 13.50 18.86
CA GLU A 165 -1.45 14.24 19.41
C GLU A 165 -0.47 14.65 18.29
N TYR A 166 -0.09 13.71 17.42
CA TYR A 166 0.78 14.01 16.26
C TYR A 166 0.13 14.99 15.27
N ARG A 167 -1.16 14.81 14.95
CA ARG A 167 -1.92 15.74 14.10
C ARG A 167 -1.96 17.16 14.69
N GLY A 168 -2.03 17.31 16.00
CA GLY A 168 -1.99 18.60 16.69
C GLY A 168 -0.67 19.38 16.52
N ALA A 169 0.41 18.69 16.15
CA ALA A 169 1.71 19.30 15.86
C ALA A 169 1.93 19.63 14.36
N LEU A 170 1.01 19.25 13.47
CA LEU A 170 1.12 19.50 12.03
C LEU A 170 0.46 20.82 11.62
N GLU A 171 1.11 21.57 10.72
CA GLU A 171 0.46 22.69 10.03
C GLU A 171 -0.27 22.20 8.77
N PHE A 172 -1.57 22.47 8.68
CA PHE A 172 -2.40 22.05 7.54
C PHE A 172 -2.54 23.15 6.48
N ARG A 173 -1.89 22.93 5.32
CA ARG A 173 -1.98 23.73 4.09
C ARG A 173 -2.38 22.84 2.89
N PRO A 174 -3.62 22.29 2.88
CA PRO A 174 -4.09 21.37 1.83
C PRO A 174 -4.16 22.03 0.46
N LEU A 175 -4.22 21.22 -0.60
CA LEU A 175 -4.32 21.66 -2.00
C LEU A 175 -5.60 22.49 -2.22
N ARG A 176 -5.45 23.66 -2.85
CA ARG A 176 -6.56 24.57 -3.15
C ARG A 176 -6.78 24.66 -4.66
N GLU A 177 -7.99 25.05 -5.05
CA GLU A 177 -8.28 25.27 -6.46
C GLU A 177 -7.40 26.38 -7.08
N SER A 178 -6.95 27.35 -6.30
CA SER A 178 -6.09 28.45 -6.75
C SER A 178 -4.62 28.06 -6.97
N ASP A 179 -4.19 26.84 -6.63
CA ASP A 179 -2.82 26.40 -6.81
C ASP A 179 -2.42 26.31 -8.30
N ALA A 180 -1.19 26.70 -8.60
CA ALA A 180 -0.62 26.58 -9.94
C ALA A 180 -0.40 25.11 -10.33
N ILE A 181 -0.62 24.80 -11.61
CA ILE A 181 -0.40 23.47 -12.18
C ILE A 181 1.01 23.41 -12.76
N VAL A 182 1.84 22.52 -12.21
CA VAL A 182 3.16 22.16 -12.75
C VAL A 182 2.97 21.12 -13.88
N GLU A 183 3.62 21.36 -15.03
CA GLU A 183 3.52 20.51 -16.22
C GLU A 183 4.70 19.52 -16.33
N ASN A 184 4.57 18.32 -15.74
CA ASN A 184 5.59 17.25 -15.84
C ASN A 184 5.31 16.26 -17.01
N GLN A 185 6.31 15.48 -17.45
CA GLN A 185 6.11 14.39 -18.42
C GLN A 185 5.33 13.22 -17.78
N ILE A 186 5.78 12.77 -16.61
CA ILE A 186 5.05 11.87 -15.72
C ILE A 186 4.58 12.69 -14.51
N THR A 187 3.31 12.57 -14.12
CA THR A 187 2.77 13.23 -12.92
C THR A 187 2.22 12.16 -11.96
N VAL A 188 2.72 12.11 -10.73
CA VAL A 188 2.31 11.12 -9.72
C VAL A 188 1.52 11.80 -8.62
N CYS A 189 0.24 11.45 -8.54
CA CYS A 189 -0.71 12.01 -7.57
C CYS A 189 -1.22 10.93 -6.62
N VAL A 190 -1.60 11.33 -5.41
CA VAL A 190 -2.26 10.45 -4.44
C VAL A 190 -3.61 11.02 -4.03
N ARG A 191 -4.63 10.18 -3.91
CA ARG A 191 -5.96 10.55 -3.39
C ARG A 191 -6.34 9.69 -2.20
N LYS A 192 -6.48 10.32 -1.03
CA LYS A 192 -7.19 9.78 0.13
C LYS A 192 -8.70 9.86 -0.15
N ARG A 193 -9.45 8.79 0.09
CA ARG A 193 -10.93 8.86 0.18
C ARG A 193 -11.35 9.03 1.66
N PRO A 194 -12.55 9.54 1.97
CA PRO A 194 -13.08 9.48 3.33
C PRO A 194 -13.31 8.04 3.81
N LEU A 195 -13.39 7.87 5.14
CA LEU A 195 -13.91 6.65 5.77
C LEU A 195 -15.38 6.46 5.37
N ASN A 196 -15.75 5.26 4.93
CA ASN A 196 -17.13 4.94 4.59
C ASN A 196 -17.93 4.46 5.81
N ASP A 197 -19.26 4.45 5.70
CA ASP A 197 -20.17 4.10 6.81
C ASP A 197 -19.85 2.76 7.47
N LYS A 198 -19.34 1.77 6.74
CA LYS A 198 -18.98 0.45 7.32
C LYS A 198 -17.73 0.54 8.19
N GLU A 199 -16.77 1.36 7.78
CA GLU A 199 -15.53 1.61 8.54
C GLU A 199 -15.82 2.48 9.77
N GLN A 200 -16.67 3.50 9.62
CA GLN A 200 -17.14 4.33 10.74
C GLN A 200 -17.94 3.51 11.77
N ASN A 201 -18.86 2.65 11.32
CA ASN A 201 -19.62 1.74 12.19
C ASN A 201 -18.73 0.70 12.90
N ARG A 202 -17.57 0.37 12.34
CA ARG A 202 -16.53 -0.47 12.95
C ARG A 202 -15.57 0.31 13.85
N ARG A 203 -15.74 1.63 13.98
CA ARG A 203 -14.86 2.57 14.69
C ARG A 203 -13.41 2.56 14.19
N GLU A 204 -13.21 2.25 12.91
CA GLU A 204 -11.87 2.21 12.31
C GLU A 204 -11.18 3.57 12.44
N VAL A 205 -9.96 3.57 12.96
CA VAL A 205 -9.13 4.78 13.04
C VAL A 205 -8.66 5.16 11.63
N ASP A 206 -8.85 6.44 11.28
CA ASP A 206 -8.19 7.08 10.14
C ASP A 206 -6.69 7.26 10.44
N VAL A 207 -5.86 6.46 9.79
CA VAL A 207 -4.41 6.43 9.97
C VAL A 207 -3.65 7.28 8.94
N MET A 208 -4.31 8.24 8.30
CA MET A 208 -3.68 9.09 7.28
C MET A 208 -3.92 10.58 7.49
N SER A 209 -2.87 11.38 7.26
CA SER A 209 -2.94 12.83 7.27
C SER A 209 -2.34 13.40 6.00
N VAL A 210 -2.99 14.43 5.44
CA VAL A 210 -2.50 15.20 4.29
C VAL A 210 -2.21 16.62 4.79
N PRO A 211 -1.03 16.85 5.42
CA PRO A 211 -0.70 18.17 5.96
C PRO A 211 -0.55 19.22 4.86
N THR A 212 0.00 18.88 3.70
CA THR A 212 0.19 19.83 2.60
C THR A 212 -0.15 19.25 1.25
N LYS A 213 -0.33 20.13 0.25
CA LYS A 213 -0.67 19.76 -1.13
C LYS A 213 0.24 18.73 -1.82
N ASN A 214 1.44 18.45 -1.29
CA ASN A 214 2.39 17.50 -1.85
C ASN A 214 2.91 16.47 -0.84
N GLN A 215 2.41 16.46 0.41
CA GLN A 215 2.89 15.60 1.48
C GLN A 215 1.75 14.76 2.06
N LEU A 216 2.05 13.48 2.28
CA LEU A 216 1.16 12.55 2.96
C LEU A 216 1.92 11.90 4.13
N VAL A 217 1.24 11.74 5.26
CA VAL A 217 1.75 10.99 6.42
C VAL A 217 0.86 9.77 6.65
N VAL A 218 1.47 8.59 6.70
CA VAL A 218 0.83 7.36 7.19
C VAL A 218 1.25 7.14 8.62
N HIS A 219 0.28 6.94 9.50
CA HIS A 219 0.44 6.69 10.91
C HIS A 219 0.33 5.17 11.17
N GLU A 220 1.37 4.39 10.84
CA GLU A 220 1.33 2.92 10.92
C GLU A 220 1.27 2.45 12.39
N PRO A 221 0.17 1.84 12.86
CA PRO A 221 0.05 1.41 14.25
C PRO A 221 0.87 0.13 14.49
N LYS A 222 1.86 0.21 15.36
CA LYS A 222 2.78 -0.90 15.66
C LYS A 222 2.83 -1.24 17.14
N GLN A 223 3.40 -2.39 17.43
CA GLN A 223 3.62 -2.88 18.77
C GLN A 223 5.07 -3.37 18.89
N LYS A 224 5.75 -2.99 19.97
CA LYS A 224 7.09 -3.46 20.32
C LYS A 224 7.02 -4.86 20.93
N VAL A 225 8.19 -5.51 21.05
CA VAL A 225 8.32 -6.86 21.65
C VAL A 225 7.87 -6.90 23.11
N ASP A 226 8.00 -5.79 23.83
CA ASP A 226 7.52 -5.59 25.21
C ASP A 226 6.01 -5.29 25.31
N LEU A 227 5.27 -5.46 24.21
CA LEU A 227 3.86 -5.13 24.02
C LEU A 227 3.52 -3.62 24.02
N THR A 228 4.50 -2.71 24.12
CA THR A 228 4.27 -1.26 24.04
C THR A 228 3.74 -0.88 22.65
N LYS A 229 2.54 -0.28 22.59
CA LYS A 229 1.98 0.28 21.36
C LYS A 229 2.70 1.58 20.99
N TYR A 230 2.93 1.80 19.70
CA TYR A 230 3.46 3.05 19.17
C TYR A 230 2.94 3.30 17.75
N VAL A 231 3.11 4.53 17.25
CA VAL A 231 2.74 4.90 15.88
C VAL A 231 4.01 5.26 15.12
N GLU A 232 4.25 4.57 14.00
CA GLU A 232 5.36 4.89 13.09
C GLU A 232 4.85 5.82 11.99
N ASN A 233 5.39 7.05 11.97
CA ASN A 233 4.96 8.10 11.04
C ASN A 233 5.81 8.07 9.77
N GLN A 234 5.31 7.43 8.71
CA GLN A 234 5.95 7.41 7.40
C GLN A 234 5.48 8.60 6.54
N VAL A 235 6.43 9.43 6.13
CA VAL A 235 6.19 10.62 5.29
C VAL A 235 6.48 10.28 3.83
N PHE A 236 5.53 10.58 2.94
CA PHE A 236 5.66 10.44 1.49
C PHE A 236 5.44 11.79 0.79
N ARG A 237 6.11 12.03 -0.35
CA ARG A 237 6.02 13.31 -1.08
C ARG A 237 5.73 13.12 -2.56
N PHE A 238 4.54 13.49 -3.00
CA PHE A 238 4.05 13.33 -4.38
C PHE A 238 4.04 14.66 -5.14
N ASP A 239 3.50 14.70 -6.35
CA ASP A 239 3.33 15.97 -7.08
C ASP A 239 2.09 16.71 -6.54
N TYR A 240 1.00 15.96 -6.40
CA TYR A 240 -0.23 16.40 -5.73
C TYR A 240 -0.74 15.31 -4.78
N VAL A 241 -1.19 15.72 -3.59
CA VAL A 241 -1.89 14.88 -2.63
C VAL A 241 -3.26 15.49 -2.37
N PHE A 242 -4.30 14.73 -2.68
CA PHE A 242 -5.70 15.08 -2.45
C PHE A 242 -6.16 14.44 -1.14
N ASP A 243 -6.69 15.26 -0.24
CA ASP A 243 -7.35 14.81 0.98
C ASP A 243 -8.75 14.23 0.72
N ASP A 244 -9.42 13.82 1.80
CA ASP A 244 -10.75 13.23 1.78
C ASP A 244 -11.88 14.23 1.50
N THR A 245 -11.61 15.54 1.47
CA THR A 245 -12.56 16.58 1.06
C THR A 245 -12.53 16.86 -0.45
N CYS A 246 -11.47 16.42 -1.14
CA CYS A 246 -11.23 16.72 -2.56
C CYS A 246 -12.24 16.04 -3.51
N THR A 247 -12.97 16.86 -4.27
CA THR A 247 -13.94 16.42 -5.30
C THR A 247 -13.27 15.84 -6.54
N ASN A 248 -14.04 15.16 -7.39
CA ASN A 248 -13.55 14.65 -8.68
C ASN A 248 -13.09 15.80 -9.61
N ASP A 249 -13.73 16.96 -9.57
CA ASP A 249 -13.36 18.13 -10.37
C ASP A 249 -11.99 18.70 -9.98
N LEU A 250 -11.69 18.78 -8.69
CA LEU A 250 -10.38 19.21 -8.20
C LEU A 250 -9.30 18.19 -8.56
N VAL A 251 -9.58 16.90 -8.40
CA VAL A 251 -8.68 15.82 -8.85
C VAL A 251 -8.43 15.94 -10.35
N TYR A 252 -9.48 16.09 -11.16
CA TYR A 252 -9.39 16.24 -12.61
C TYR A 252 -8.53 17.43 -13.03
N LYS A 253 -8.69 18.58 -12.37
CA LYS A 253 -7.96 19.83 -12.65
C LYS A 253 -6.43 19.63 -12.63
N PHE A 254 -5.92 18.91 -11.64
CA PHE A 254 -4.48 18.69 -11.44
C PHE A 254 -3.94 17.38 -12.05
N THR A 255 -4.80 16.51 -12.58
CA THR A 255 -4.41 15.20 -13.15
C THR A 255 -4.61 15.11 -14.66
N ALA A 256 -5.84 14.85 -15.11
CA ALA A 256 -6.14 14.53 -16.51
C ALA A 256 -6.45 15.78 -17.36
N LYS A 257 -6.77 16.93 -16.75
CA LYS A 257 -7.09 18.16 -17.50
C LYS A 257 -5.91 18.69 -18.34
N PRO A 258 -4.68 18.81 -17.82
CA PRO A 258 -3.53 19.27 -18.63
C PRO A 258 -3.24 18.33 -19.82
N LEU A 259 -3.51 17.03 -19.65
CA LEU A 259 -3.29 16.02 -20.70
C LEU A 259 -4.24 16.14 -21.90
N VAL A 260 -5.39 16.84 -21.76
CA VAL A 260 -6.26 17.15 -22.91
C VAL A 260 -5.55 18.05 -23.91
N LYS A 261 -4.74 19.02 -23.44
CA LYS A 261 -3.92 19.88 -24.31
C LYS A 261 -2.93 19.04 -25.14
N THR A 262 -2.27 18.07 -24.51
CA THR A 262 -1.26 17.18 -25.14
C THR A 262 -1.79 16.49 -26.40
N ILE A 263 -2.99 15.89 -26.36
CA ILE A 263 -3.53 15.17 -27.52
C ILE A 263 -3.91 16.10 -28.69
N PHE A 264 -4.26 17.35 -28.40
CA PHE A 264 -4.54 18.37 -29.41
C PHE A 264 -3.26 18.99 -30.00
N GLU A 265 -2.11 18.79 -29.34
CA GLU A 265 -0.78 19.23 -29.75
C GLU A 265 0.04 18.09 -30.39
N GLY A 266 -0.63 17.01 -30.82
CA GLY A 266 -0.01 15.92 -31.57
C GLY A 266 0.48 14.75 -30.71
N GLY A 267 0.24 14.78 -29.40
CA GLY A 267 0.82 13.85 -28.44
C GLY A 267 -0.06 12.67 -28.03
N MET A 268 0.52 11.78 -27.25
CA MET A 268 -0.20 10.73 -26.53
C MET A 268 -0.35 11.12 -25.05
N ALA A 269 -1.51 10.83 -24.50
CA ALA A 269 -1.85 11.07 -23.12
C ALA A 269 -2.33 9.77 -22.48
N THR A 270 -1.88 9.49 -21.26
CA THR A 270 -2.42 8.38 -20.47
C THR A 270 -2.68 8.83 -19.04
N CYS A 271 -3.85 8.51 -18.50
CA CYS A 271 -4.16 8.70 -17.09
C CYS A 271 -4.71 7.39 -16.52
N PHE A 272 -4.10 6.89 -15.45
CA PHE A 272 -4.50 5.62 -14.83
C PHE A 272 -4.74 5.73 -13.33
N ALA A 273 -5.83 5.14 -12.87
CA ALA A 273 -6.16 4.98 -11.47
C ALA A 273 -5.60 3.65 -10.95
N TYR A 274 -4.82 3.70 -9.87
CA TYR A 274 -4.15 2.56 -9.23
C TYR A 274 -4.47 2.49 -7.73
N GLY A 275 -4.45 1.30 -7.12
CA GLY A 275 -4.67 1.08 -5.69
C GLY A 275 -5.61 -0.09 -5.39
N GLN A 276 -5.91 -0.33 -4.12
CA GLN A 276 -6.67 -1.51 -3.68
C GLN A 276 -8.13 -1.50 -4.14
N THR A 277 -8.80 -2.64 -4.09
CA THR A 277 -10.25 -2.69 -4.15
C THR A 277 -10.86 -1.87 -3.00
N GLY A 278 -11.89 -1.09 -3.32
CA GLY A 278 -12.52 -0.16 -2.38
C GLY A 278 -11.82 1.20 -2.20
N SER A 279 -10.64 1.46 -2.79
CA SER A 279 -9.96 2.76 -2.64
C SER A 279 -10.57 3.93 -3.44
N GLY A 280 -11.51 3.65 -4.36
CA GLY A 280 -12.20 4.67 -5.15
C GLY A 280 -11.79 4.80 -6.61
N LYS A 281 -11.15 3.79 -7.21
CA LYS A 281 -10.68 3.82 -8.62
C LYS A 281 -11.82 4.12 -9.61
N THR A 282 -12.82 3.24 -9.63
CA THR A 282 -14.01 3.40 -10.49
C THR A 282 -14.87 4.61 -10.12
N HIS A 283 -14.82 5.11 -8.87
CA HIS A 283 -15.47 6.37 -8.48
C HIS A 283 -14.77 7.61 -9.07
N THR A 284 -13.44 7.60 -9.07
CA THR A 284 -12.63 8.69 -9.65
C THR A 284 -12.75 8.70 -11.17
N MET A 285 -12.63 7.53 -11.81
CA MET A 285 -12.70 7.43 -13.28
C MET A 285 -14.12 7.57 -13.82
N GLY A 286 -15.08 6.82 -13.26
CA GLY A 286 -16.46 6.72 -13.74
C GLY A 286 -17.48 7.59 -13.01
N GLY A 287 -17.11 8.29 -11.94
CA GLY A 287 -18.00 9.21 -11.22
C GLY A 287 -18.83 8.56 -10.11
N GLU A 288 -19.67 9.38 -9.48
CA GLU A 288 -20.49 9.04 -8.30
C GLU A 288 -21.47 7.90 -8.55
N PHE A 289 -21.74 7.11 -7.51
CA PHE A 289 -22.78 6.09 -7.50
C PHE A 289 -24.02 6.56 -6.73
N LYS A 290 -25.19 6.54 -7.38
CA LYS A 290 -26.51 6.73 -6.75
C LYS A 290 -27.26 5.41 -6.81
N GLY A 291 -27.12 4.61 -5.76
CA GLY A 291 -27.57 3.22 -5.73
C GLY A 291 -26.83 2.37 -6.77
N LYS A 292 -27.57 1.75 -7.69
CA LYS A 292 -26.99 0.97 -8.81
C LYS A 292 -26.64 1.83 -10.04
N SER A 293 -27.03 3.11 -10.08
CA SER A 293 -26.76 4.00 -11.21
C SER A 293 -25.47 4.79 -10.99
N GLN A 294 -24.63 4.92 -12.02
CA GLN A 294 -23.38 5.68 -11.95
C GLN A 294 -23.47 6.95 -12.79
N ASN A 295 -23.10 8.10 -12.21
CA ASN A 295 -23.16 9.40 -12.87
C ASN A 295 -21.84 9.73 -13.57
N PHE A 296 -21.67 9.20 -14.79
CA PHE A 296 -20.47 9.39 -15.60
C PHE A 296 -20.10 10.85 -15.89
N LYS A 297 -21.03 11.81 -15.76
CA LYS A 297 -20.74 13.26 -15.92
C LYS A 297 -19.80 13.80 -14.83
N THR A 298 -19.73 13.14 -13.68
CA THR A 298 -18.87 13.52 -12.52
C THR A 298 -17.55 12.77 -12.46
N GLY A 299 -17.30 11.80 -13.35
CA GLY A 299 -16.05 11.05 -13.41
C GLY A 299 -15.03 11.71 -14.35
N ILE A 300 -13.75 11.37 -14.20
CA ILE A 300 -12.69 11.81 -15.12
C ILE A 300 -13.04 11.48 -16.58
N TYR A 301 -13.70 10.35 -16.88
CA TYR A 301 -14.14 10.05 -18.25
C TYR A 301 -15.07 11.14 -18.83
N GLY A 302 -16.05 11.60 -18.05
CA GLY A 302 -17.01 12.62 -18.47
C GLY A 302 -16.42 14.03 -18.49
N LEU A 303 -15.54 14.35 -17.54
CA LEU A 303 -14.84 15.64 -17.48
C LEU A 303 -13.86 15.81 -18.65
N VAL A 304 -13.09 14.76 -18.98
CA VAL A 304 -12.25 14.74 -20.20
C VAL A 304 -13.10 14.88 -21.45
N ALA A 305 -14.26 14.21 -21.54
CA ALA A 305 -15.14 14.33 -22.71
C ALA A 305 -15.62 15.78 -22.92
N GLN A 306 -16.02 16.47 -21.85
CA GLN A 306 -16.42 17.88 -21.90
C GLN A 306 -15.29 18.78 -22.41
N ASP A 307 -14.08 18.64 -21.86
CA ASP A 307 -12.93 19.45 -22.25
C ASP A 307 -12.46 19.13 -23.68
N VAL A 308 -12.47 17.86 -24.12
CA VAL A 308 -12.17 17.49 -25.52
C VAL A 308 -13.10 18.21 -26.49
N PHE A 309 -14.42 18.17 -26.27
CA PHE A 309 -15.36 18.88 -27.15
C PHE A 309 -15.21 20.40 -27.07
N ARG A 310 -14.86 20.96 -25.91
CA ARG A 310 -14.53 22.39 -25.78
C ARG A 310 -13.30 22.75 -26.62
N TYR A 311 -12.24 21.94 -26.58
CA TYR A 311 -11.01 22.14 -27.36
C TYR A 311 -11.25 22.05 -28.88
N LEU A 312 -12.14 21.16 -29.37
CA LEU A 312 -12.52 21.14 -30.79
C LEU A 312 -13.05 22.51 -31.28
N THR A 313 -13.86 23.18 -30.45
CA THR A 313 -14.44 24.49 -30.79
C THR A 313 -13.49 25.67 -30.57
N HIS A 314 -12.36 25.45 -29.88
CA HIS A 314 -11.43 26.52 -29.52
C HIS A 314 -10.69 27.05 -30.78
N PRO A 315 -10.56 28.38 -31.00
CA PRO A 315 -10.04 28.95 -32.24
C PRO A 315 -8.65 28.42 -32.69
N LYS A 316 -7.78 28.08 -31.73
CA LYS A 316 -6.45 27.47 -32.00
C LYS A 316 -6.55 26.11 -32.70
N TYR A 317 -7.58 25.30 -32.39
CA TYR A 317 -7.68 23.91 -32.83
C TYR A 317 -8.79 23.67 -33.86
N ALA A 318 -9.83 24.53 -33.90
CA ALA A 318 -10.96 24.41 -34.85
C ALA A 318 -10.50 24.30 -36.31
N ARG A 319 -9.46 25.05 -36.71
CA ARG A 319 -8.89 25.03 -38.08
C ARG A 319 -8.24 23.69 -38.48
N MET A 320 -7.97 22.79 -37.53
CA MET A 320 -7.36 21.48 -37.81
C MET A 320 -8.39 20.40 -38.18
N ASN A 321 -9.69 20.69 -38.13
CA ASN A 321 -10.78 19.80 -38.53
C ASN A 321 -10.61 18.38 -37.94
N PHE A 322 -10.45 18.29 -36.61
CA PHE A 322 -10.33 17.01 -35.93
C PHE A 322 -11.67 16.28 -35.86
N THR A 323 -11.65 14.98 -36.17
CA THR A 323 -12.73 14.02 -35.89
C THR A 323 -12.37 13.21 -34.65
N VAL A 324 -13.35 12.95 -33.78
CA VAL A 324 -13.16 12.19 -32.55
C VAL A 324 -13.76 10.79 -32.68
N SER A 325 -12.99 9.78 -32.31
CA SER A 325 -13.46 8.40 -32.12
C SER A 325 -13.19 7.96 -30.68
N ALA A 326 -14.01 7.04 -30.17
CA ALA A 326 -13.80 6.40 -28.88
C ALA A 326 -13.81 4.87 -29.00
N SER A 327 -13.03 4.20 -28.15
CA SER A 327 -13.02 2.74 -27.98
C SER A 327 -13.02 2.39 -26.50
N PHE A 328 -13.54 1.21 -26.14
CA PHE A 328 -13.57 0.75 -24.75
C PHE A 328 -13.35 -0.77 -24.71
N PHE A 329 -12.34 -1.22 -23.97
CA PHE A 329 -12.04 -2.64 -23.81
C PHE A 329 -11.58 -2.95 -22.38
N GLU A 330 -11.68 -4.22 -22.01
CA GLU A 330 -11.11 -4.74 -20.76
C GLU A 330 -9.98 -5.74 -21.03
N ILE A 331 -8.97 -5.72 -20.17
CA ILE A 331 -7.91 -6.74 -20.07
C ILE A 331 -8.26 -7.59 -18.86
N TYR A 332 -8.62 -8.86 -19.10
CA TYR A 332 -8.98 -9.83 -18.08
C TYR A 332 -8.02 -11.01 -18.13
N GLY A 333 -7.21 -11.14 -17.09
CA GLY A 333 -6.06 -12.04 -17.07
C GLY A 333 -5.13 -11.78 -18.27
N LYS A 334 -4.95 -12.81 -19.11
CA LYS A 334 -4.13 -12.75 -20.34
C LYS A 334 -4.92 -12.35 -21.60
N LEU A 335 -6.22 -12.12 -21.48
CA LEU A 335 -7.14 -11.90 -22.60
C LEU A 335 -7.60 -10.43 -22.66
N VAL A 336 -8.00 -10.00 -23.86
CA VAL A 336 -8.52 -8.66 -24.12
C VAL A 336 -9.90 -8.79 -24.76
N PHE A 337 -10.87 -8.02 -24.29
CA PHE A 337 -12.27 -8.10 -24.68
C PHE A 337 -12.85 -6.72 -24.98
N ASP A 338 -13.54 -6.59 -26.11
CA ASP A 338 -14.18 -5.35 -26.54
C ASP A 338 -15.49 -5.10 -25.77
N LEU A 339 -15.54 -4.02 -24.97
CA LEU A 339 -16.72 -3.66 -24.18
C LEU A 339 -17.81 -2.97 -25.03
N LEU A 340 -17.49 -2.52 -26.24
CA LEU A 340 -18.43 -1.95 -27.20
C LEU A 340 -18.97 -2.99 -28.21
N ALA A 341 -18.42 -4.20 -28.20
CA ALA A 341 -18.83 -5.34 -29.03
C ALA A 341 -19.09 -6.62 -28.20
N ARG A 342 -19.85 -6.51 -27.09
CA ARG A 342 -20.33 -7.64 -26.28
C ARG A 342 -19.23 -8.64 -25.86
N LYS A 343 -18.11 -8.11 -25.36
CA LYS A 343 -16.90 -8.86 -24.99
C LYS A 343 -16.33 -9.71 -26.12
N GLN A 344 -16.36 -9.23 -27.36
CA GLN A 344 -15.63 -9.87 -28.45
C GLN A 344 -14.14 -9.95 -28.11
N ARG A 345 -13.56 -11.16 -28.18
CA ARG A 345 -12.15 -11.39 -27.86
C ARG A 345 -11.23 -10.77 -28.92
N LEU A 346 -10.31 -9.94 -28.48
CA LEU A 346 -9.36 -9.21 -29.31
C LEU A 346 -7.97 -9.86 -29.29
N ARG A 347 -7.13 -9.49 -30.28
CA ARG A 347 -5.72 -9.91 -30.35
C ARG A 347 -4.82 -8.68 -30.25
N VAL A 348 -3.90 -8.69 -29.29
CA VAL A 348 -2.85 -7.65 -29.16
C VAL A 348 -1.59 -8.15 -29.87
N LEU A 349 -1.24 -7.48 -30.96
CA LEU A 349 -0.07 -7.72 -31.80
C LEU A 349 0.89 -6.51 -31.77
N GLU A 350 2.11 -6.71 -32.26
CA GLU A 350 3.15 -5.69 -32.39
C GLU A 350 3.56 -5.63 -33.87
N ASP A 351 3.65 -4.44 -34.46
CA ASP A 351 4.01 -4.29 -35.88
C ASP A 351 5.54 -4.17 -36.11
N GLY A 352 5.94 -4.05 -37.38
CA GLY A 352 7.36 -3.90 -37.76
C GLY A 352 8.02 -2.60 -37.28
N LYS A 353 7.26 -1.65 -36.73
CA LYS A 353 7.74 -0.41 -36.09
C LYS A 353 7.69 -0.51 -34.55
N GLN A 354 7.45 -1.70 -34.01
CA GLN A 354 7.24 -1.98 -32.59
C GLN A 354 6.02 -1.28 -31.98
N GLN A 355 5.05 -0.83 -32.81
CA GLN A 355 3.81 -0.25 -32.31
C GLN A 355 2.82 -1.36 -31.95
N VAL A 356 2.21 -1.26 -30.77
CA VAL A 356 1.25 -2.26 -30.29
C VAL A 356 -0.15 -1.93 -30.81
N GLN A 357 -0.76 -2.91 -31.49
CA GLN A 357 -2.06 -2.79 -32.15
C GLN A 357 -3.06 -3.80 -31.55
N VAL A 358 -4.23 -3.32 -31.16
CA VAL A 358 -5.34 -4.17 -30.68
C VAL A 358 -6.25 -4.51 -31.86
N VAL A 359 -5.96 -5.62 -32.52
CA VAL A 359 -6.62 -6.03 -33.76
C VAL A 359 -8.07 -6.43 -33.50
N GLY A 360 -8.98 -5.78 -34.22
CA GLY A 360 -10.42 -5.98 -34.13
C GLY A 360 -11.13 -5.07 -33.12
N LEU A 361 -10.42 -4.15 -32.47
CA LEU A 361 -11.02 -3.19 -31.53
C LEU A 361 -12.02 -2.27 -32.24
N THR A 362 -13.24 -2.18 -31.69
CA THR A 362 -14.29 -1.31 -32.20
C THR A 362 -14.00 0.13 -31.83
N GLU A 363 -13.80 0.96 -32.87
CA GLU A 363 -13.83 2.41 -32.74
C GLU A 363 -15.19 2.96 -33.17
N ARG A 364 -15.76 3.87 -32.37
CA ARG A 364 -17.01 4.57 -32.67
C ARG A 364 -16.74 6.06 -32.80
N THR A 365 -17.07 6.66 -33.94
CA THR A 365 -17.04 8.12 -34.13
C THR A 365 -18.08 8.78 -33.21
N VAL A 366 -17.69 9.85 -32.53
CA VAL A 366 -18.53 10.59 -31.58
C VAL A 366 -18.60 12.07 -31.96
N LEU A 367 -19.79 12.65 -31.85
CA LEU A 367 -20.08 14.02 -32.28
C LEU A 367 -20.48 14.95 -31.12
N THR A 368 -20.81 14.38 -29.96
CA THR A 368 -21.25 15.10 -28.76
C THR A 368 -20.66 14.44 -27.50
N VAL A 369 -20.66 15.19 -26.40
CA VAL A 369 -20.28 14.67 -25.07
C VAL A 369 -21.18 13.51 -24.67
N ASP A 370 -22.49 13.61 -24.88
CA ASP A 370 -23.45 12.55 -24.49
C ASP A 370 -23.22 11.24 -25.27
N HIS A 371 -22.77 11.27 -26.54
CA HIS A 371 -22.36 10.05 -27.25
C HIS A 371 -21.18 9.34 -26.56
N ILE A 372 -20.20 10.07 -26.01
CA ILE A 372 -19.11 9.48 -25.23
C ILE A 372 -19.66 8.85 -23.94
N LEU A 373 -20.54 9.57 -23.23
CA LEU A 373 -21.15 9.08 -21.99
C LEU A 373 -21.99 7.82 -22.19
N GLU A 374 -22.73 7.71 -23.30
CA GLU A 374 -23.44 6.49 -23.68
C GLU A 374 -22.49 5.30 -23.91
N LEU A 375 -21.35 5.51 -24.58
CA LEU A 375 -20.36 4.45 -24.81
C LEU A 375 -19.73 3.98 -23.50
N ILE A 376 -19.40 4.92 -22.59
CA ILE A 376 -18.90 4.60 -21.25
C ILE A 376 -19.95 3.82 -20.46
N GLN A 377 -21.21 4.28 -20.45
CA GLN A 377 -22.30 3.59 -19.75
C GLN A 377 -22.51 2.17 -20.29
N ARG A 378 -22.58 1.99 -21.61
CA ARG A 378 -22.71 0.67 -22.25
C ARG A 378 -21.54 -0.25 -21.89
N GLY A 379 -20.30 0.22 -22.04
CA GLY A 379 -19.12 -0.58 -21.73
C GLY A 379 -18.96 -0.89 -20.24
N SER A 380 -19.38 0.01 -19.34
CA SER A 380 -19.40 -0.25 -17.89
C SER A 380 -20.47 -1.27 -17.48
N MET A 381 -21.65 -1.25 -18.13
CA MET A 381 -22.66 -2.30 -17.95
C MET A 381 -22.14 -3.66 -18.45
N GLU A 382 -21.51 -3.69 -19.62
CA GLU A 382 -20.90 -4.89 -20.20
C GLU A 382 -19.76 -5.44 -19.31
N ARG A 383 -18.89 -4.56 -18.78
CA ARG A 383 -17.86 -4.95 -17.79
C ARG A 383 -18.48 -5.60 -16.56
N THR A 384 -19.67 -5.16 -16.15
CA THR A 384 -20.34 -5.59 -14.91
C THR A 384 -21.23 -6.84 -15.09
N SER A 385 -21.71 -7.15 -16.30
CA SER A 385 -22.68 -8.24 -16.55
C SER A 385 -22.19 -9.66 -16.24
N GLY A 386 -20.88 -9.87 -16.08
CA GLY A 386 -20.27 -11.16 -15.72
C GLY A 386 -20.32 -11.52 -14.23
N GLN A 387 -21.16 -10.87 -13.43
CA GLN A 387 -21.21 -11.07 -11.98
C GLN A 387 -21.75 -12.45 -11.57
N THR A 388 -20.88 -13.29 -11.00
CA THR A 388 -21.28 -14.27 -9.99
C THR A 388 -21.30 -13.58 -8.62
N SER A 389 -22.22 -13.98 -7.74
CA SER A 389 -22.61 -13.27 -6.51
C SER A 389 -21.52 -13.05 -5.45
N ALA A 390 -20.31 -13.58 -5.65
CA ALA A 390 -19.15 -13.37 -4.79
C ALA A 390 -18.15 -12.29 -5.31
N ASN A 391 -18.28 -11.83 -6.56
CA ASN A 391 -17.17 -11.20 -7.29
C ASN A 391 -17.58 -9.89 -7.99
N SER A 392 -17.08 -8.73 -7.53
CA SER A 392 -17.20 -7.46 -8.28
C SER A 392 -16.23 -7.44 -9.46
N ASN A 393 -16.69 -7.68 -10.70
CA ASN A 393 -15.77 -7.83 -11.84
C ASN A 393 -14.86 -6.62 -12.11
N SER A 394 -15.26 -5.41 -11.69
CA SER A 394 -14.43 -4.19 -11.81
C SER A 394 -13.14 -4.21 -10.98
N SER A 395 -13.01 -5.06 -9.95
CA SER A 395 -11.73 -5.25 -9.26
C SER A 395 -10.78 -6.21 -9.98
N ARG A 396 -11.23 -6.91 -11.03
CA ARG A 396 -10.48 -8.02 -11.65
C ARG A 396 -10.14 -7.84 -13.13
N SER A 397 -10.75 -6.88 -13.82
CA SER A 397 -10.33 -6.46 -15.16
C SER A 397 -9.76 -5.04 -15.14
N HIS A 398 -8.71 -4.81 -15.92
CA HIS A 398 -8.25 -3.44 -16.22
C HIS A 398 -9.12 -2.90 -17.36
N ALA A 399 -9.82 -1.80 -17.15
CA ALA A 399 -10.64 -1.17 -18.18
C ALA A 399 -9.88 -0.01 -18.83
N VAL A 400 -9.81 0.00 -20.16
CA VAL A 400 -9.10 0.99 -20.97
C VAL A 400 -10.09 1.67 -21.89
N PHE A 401 -10.45 2.91 -21.57
CA PHE A 401 -11.24 3.78 -22.44
C PHE A 401 -10.30 4.68 -23.22
N GLN A 402 -10.45 4.78 -24.54
CA GLN A 402 -9.59 5.63 -25.38
C GLN A 402 -10.40 6.68 -26.12
N ILE A 403 -9.88 7.89 -26.16
CA ILE A 403 -10.35 8.98 -27.03
C ILE A 403 -9.25 9.23 -28.06
N ILE A 404 -9.61 9.17 -29.34
CA ILE A 404 -8.69 9.20 -30.47
C ILE A 404 -9.06 10.38 -31.37
N LEU A 405 -8.12 11.29 -31.58
CA LEU A 405 -8.23 12.39 -32.53
C LEU A 405 -7.59 11.98 -33.85
N ARG A 406 -8.29 12.23 -34.96
CA ARG A 406 -7.74 12.16 -36.33
C ARG A 406 -8.07 13.45 -37.06
N ARG A 407 -7.23 13.89 -38.01
CA ARG A 407 -7.60 14.98 -38.92
C ARG A 407 -8.62 14.44 -39.93
N ALA A 408 -9.64 15.22 -40.28
CA ALA A 408 -10.65 14.82 -41.26
C ALA A 408 -10.00 14.32 -42.57
N GLY A 409 -10.48 13.19 -43.08
CA GLY A 409 -9.92 12.52 -44.26
C GLY A 409 -8.62 11.71 -44.01
N SER A 410 -7.97 11.84 -42.86
CA SER A 410 -6.76 11.08 -42.52
C SER A 410 -7.06 9.85 -41.66
N LYS A 411 -6.41 8.73 -41.98
CA LYS A 411 -6.38 7.53 -41.12
C LYS A 411 -5.36 7.65 -39.98
N HIS A 412 -4.43 8.62 -40.05
CA HIS A 412 -3.39 8.83 -39.06
C HIS A 412 -3.97 9.35 -37.75
N ILE A 413 -3.54 8.77 -36.63
CA ILE A 413 -3.88 9.25 -35.29
C ILE A 413 -3.11 10.55 -35.04
N ALA A 414 -3.84 11.66 -34.83
CA ALA A 414 -3.24 12.94 -34.47
C ALA A 414 -2.96 13.00 -32.95
N GLY A 415 -3.81 12.39 -32.13
CA GLY A 415 -3.60 12.29 -30.69
C GLY A 415 -4.45 11.18 -30.08
N LYS A 416 -4.02 10.63 -28.94
CA LYS A 416 -4.67 9.49 -28.27
C LYS A 416 -4.63 9.69 -26.76
N PHE A 417 -5.78 9.77 -26.11
CA PHE A 417 -5.90 9.77 -24.65
C PHE A 417 -6.39 8.40 -24.18
N SER A 418 -5.58 7.65 -23.43
CA SER A 418 -6.01 6.43 -22.74
C SER A 418 -6.34 6.72 -21.28
N LEU A 419 -7.58 6.46 -20.88
CA LEU A 419 -8.09 6.61 -19.52
C LEU A 419 -8.35 5.23 -18.92
N ILE A 420 -7.64 4.89 -17.86
CA ILE A 420 -7.49 3.50 -17.39
C ILE A 420 -7.95 3.35 -15.93
N ASP A 421 -8.87 2.42 -15.70
CA ASP A 421 -9.29 1.96 -14.37
C ASP A 421 -8.68 0.57 -14.14
N LEU A 422 -7.55 0.52 -13.43
CA LEU A 422 -6.83 -0.74 -13.19
C LEU A 422 -7.59 -1.64 -12.22
N ALA A 423 -7.27 -2.94 -12.25
CA ALA A 423 -7.71 -3.90 -11.25
C ALA A 423 -7.16 -3.58 -9.84
N GLY A 424 -7.66 -4.27 -8.81
CA GLY A 424 -7.13 -4.19 -7.44
C GLY A 424 -5.69 -4.68 -7.33
N ASN A 425 -4.92 -4.10 -6.39
CA ASN A 425 -3.54 -4.51 -6.07
C ASN A 425 -3.42 -5.23 -4.70
N GLU A 426 -4.54 -5.63 -4.11
CA GLU A 426 -4.59 -6.44 -2.88
C GLU A 426 -3.99 -7.85 -3.06
N ARG A 427 -3.65 -8.51 -1.95
CA ARG A 427 -2.90 -9.77 -1.96
C ARG A 427 -3.85 -10.96 -2.07
N GLY A 428 -3.38 -12.05 -2.67
CA GLY A 428 -4.14 -13.30 -2.72
C GLY A 428 -4.45 -13.89 -1.33
N ALA A 429 -3.59 -13.60 -0.35
CA ALA A 429 -3.71 -14.05 1.04
C ALA A 429 -4.98 -13.55 1.76
N ASP A 430 -5.54 -12.42 1.30
CA ASP A 430 -6.71 -11.79 1.94
C ASP A 430 -8.02 -12.59 1.66
N ASN A 431 -7.97 -13.58 0.76
CA ASN A 431 -9.12 -14.37 0.30
C ASN A 431 -9.14 -15.81 0.85
N ASN A 432 -9.37 -15.96 2.16
CA ASN A 432 -9.47 -17.27 2.86
C ASN A 432 -10.55 -18.25 2.33
N LYS A 433 -11.36 -17.88 1.33
CA LYS A 433 -12.40 -18.74 0.70
C LYS A 433 -12.49 -18.57 -0.83
N SER A 434 -11.38 -18.30 -1.53
CA SER A 434 -11.38 -18.20 -3.00
C SER A 434 -11.48 -19.57 -3.69
N ASN A 435 -12.38 -19.72 -4.66
CA ASN A 435 -12.32 -20.81 -5.64
C ASN A 435 -11.05 -20.71 -6.50
N ARG A 436 -10.53 -21.82 -7.02
CA ARG A 436 -9.33 -21.91 -7.89
C ARG A 436 -9.34 -20.89 -9.02
N GLN A 437 -10.51 -20.66 -9.63
CA GLN A 437 -10.69 -19.67 -10.69
C GLN A 437 -10.35 -18.23 -10.23
N THR A 438 -10.78 -17.86 -9.01
CA THR A 438 -10.47 -16.56 -8.40
C THR A 438 -9.01 -16.42 -7.98
N GLN A 439 -8.33 -17.52 -7.62
CA GLN A 439 -6.88 -17.50 -7.39
C GLN A 439 -6.10 -17.25 -8.68
N ILE A 440 -6.49 -17.88 -9.79
CA ILE A 440 -5.90 -17.66 -11.12
C ILE A 440 -6.09 -16.20 -11.58
N GLU A 441 -7.29 -15.65 -11.38
CA GLU A 441 -7.58 -14.23 -11.63
C GLU A 441 -6.65 -13.32 -10.82
N GLY A 442 -6.56 -13.54 -9.50
CA GLY A 442 -5.67 -12.78 -8.62
C GLY A 442 -4.20 -12.87 -9.02
N ALA A 443 -3.75 -14.04 -9.48
CA ALA A 443 -2.38 -14.25 -9.95
C ALA A 443 -2.09 -13.49 -11.26
N ASP A 444 -2.99 -13.52 -12.25
CA ASP A 444 -2.80 -12.79 -13.51
C ASP A 444 -2.90 -11.25 -13.30
N ILE A 445 -3.78 -10.78 -12.41
CA ILE A 445 -3.85 -9.36 -12.01
C ILE A 445 -2.49 -8.93 -11.43
N ASN A 446 -2.00 -9.64 -10.41
CA ASN A 446 -0.72 -9.34 -9.79
C ASN A 446 0.44 -9.44 -10.78
N LYS A 447 0.43 -10.39 -11.71
CA LYS A 447 1.42 -10.49 -12.79
C LYS A 447 1.41 -9.25 -13.69
N SER A 448 0.23 -8.73 -14.06
CA SER A 448 0.13 -7.54 -14.90
C SER A 448 0.58 -6.25 -14.19
N LEU A 449 0.30 -6.11 -12.89
CA LEU A 449 0.75 -4.98 -12.08
C LEU A 449 2.25 -5.07 -11.77
N LEU A 450 2.80 -6.27 -11.54
CA LEU A 450 4.23 -6.51 -11.41
C LEU A 450 4.96 -6.19 -12.72
N ALA A 451 4.43 -6.62 -13.88
CA ALA A 451 5.01 -6.24 -15.17
C ALA A 451 5.03 -4.71 -15.37
N LEU A 452 3.98 -4.01 -14.93
CA LEU A 452 3.95 -2.54 -14.97
C LEU A 452 5.02 -1.93 -14.04
N LYS A 453 5.19 -2.48 -12.82
CA LYS A 453 6.28 -2.11 -11.90
C LYS A 453 7.66 -2.29 -12.53
N GLU A 454 7.90 -3.41 -13.21
CA GLU A 454 9.19 -3.69 -13.83
C GLU A 454 9.45 -2.82 -15.07
N CYS A 455 8.42 -2.45 -15.84
CA CYS A 455 8.56 -1.47 -16.93
C CYS A 455 8.95 -0.08 -16.39
N ILE A 456 8.27 0.37 -15.34
CA ILE A 456 8.52 1.62 -14.63
C ILE A 456 9.95 1.63 -14.04
N ARG A 457 10.34 0.56 -13.34
CA ARG A 457 11.70 0.39 -12.79
C ARG A 457 12.78 0.38 -13.88
N ALA A 458 12.51 -0.20 -15.05
CA ALA A 458 13.46 -0.25 -16.16
C ALA A 458 13.61 1.10 -16.87
N LEU A 459 12.55 1.91 -16.96
CA LEU A 459 12.58 3.27 -17.50
C LEU A 459 13.54 4.17 -16.71
N GLY A 460 13.41 4.24 -15.38
CA GLY A 460 14.28 5.11 -14.56
C GLY A 460 15.74 4.67 -14.50
N ARG A 461 16.04 3.38 -14.79
CA ARG A 461 17.42 2.89 -14.93
C ARG A 461 17.98 3.09 -16.35
N ARG A 462 17.26 3.76 -17.25
CA ARG A 462 17.57 3.94 -18.68
C ARG A 462 18.02 2.61 -19.35
N GLY A 463 17.38 1.50 -18.97
CA GLY A 463 17.79 0.16 -19.40
C GLY A 463 17.55 -0.06 -20.90
N ALA A 464 18.56 -0.55 -21.62
CA ALA A 464 18.52 -0.74 -23.08
C ALA A 464 17.37 -1.64 -23.59
N HIS A 465 16.80 -2.50 -22.74
CA HIS A 465 15.63 -3.31 -23.05
C HIS A 465 14.53 -3.14 -22.00
N LEU A 466 13.44 -2.47 -22.38
CA LEU A 466 12.28 -2.21 -21.52
C LEU A 466 11.27 -3.38 -21.60
N PRO A 467 10.88 -4.04 -20.49
CA PRO A 467 10.18 -5.33 -20.48
C PRO A 467 8.66 -5.26 -20.77
N PHE A 468 8.22 -4.37 -21.68
CA PHE A 468 6.80 -4.14 -21.99
C PHE A 468 6.03 -5.39 -22.44
N ARG A 469 6.73 -6.44 -22.91
CA ARG A 469 6.10 -7.72 -23.27
C ARG A 469 5.68 -8.58 -22.07
N GLY A 470 5.99 -8.20 -20.82
CA GLY A 470 5.65 -8.97 -19.61
C GLY A 470 4.16 -9.17 -19.34
N SER A 471 3.29 -8.30 -19.86
CA SER A 471 1.82 -8.43 -19.76
C SER A 471 1.10 -7.76 -20.95
N LYS A 472 -0.20 -8.05 -21.13
CA LYS A 472 -1.01 -7.33 -22.13
C LYS A 472 -1.26 -5.86 -21.75
N LEU A 473 -1.34 -5.55 -20.46
CA LEU A 473 -1.44 -4.18 -19.96
C LEU A 473 -0.22 -3.35 -20.36
N THR A 474 0.98 -3.87 -20.10
CA THR A 474 2.25 -3.19 -20.46
C THR A 474 2.47 -3.10 -21.96
N GLN A 475 2.02 -4.09 -22.75
CA GLN A 475 2.04 -3.98 -24.21
C GLN A 475 1.16 -2.80 -24.68
N VAL A 476 -0.09 -2.71 -24.22
CA VAL A 476 -1.02 -1.61 -24.56
C VAL A 476 -0.49 -0.25 -24.09
N LEU A 477 0.21 -0.21 -22.96
CA LEU A 477 0.79 1.01 -22.38
C LEU A 477 2.12 1.44 -23.00
N ARG A 478 2.77 0.63 -23.85
CA ARG A 478 4.13 0.88 -24.37
C ARG A 478 4.28 2.29 -24.97
N ASP A 479 3.40 2.64 -25.91
CA ASP A 479 3.38 3.96 -26.57
C ASP A 479 3.29 5.12 -25.56
N SER A 480 2.65 4.90 -24.40
CA SER A 480 2.41 5.94 -23.38
C SER A 480 3.65 6.30 -22.56
N PHE A 481 4.64 5.40 -22.52
CA PHE A 481 5.84 5.57 -21.71
C PHE A 481 7.12 5.82 -22.54
N ILE A 482 7.17 5.38 -23.81
CA ILE A 482 8.36 5.58 -24.67
C ILE A 482 8.16 6.73 -25.69
N GLY A 483 6.92 7.17 -25.94
CA GLY A 483 6.65 8.19 -26.97
C GLY A 483 7.27 9.54 -26.63
N GLU A 484 8.04 10.13 -27.56
CA GLU A 484 8.72 11.43 -27.42
C GLU A 484 7.74 12.56 -27.00
N ASN A 485 6.55 12.58 -27.62
CA ASN A 485 5.45 13.48 -27.26
C ASN A 485 4.37 12.72 -26.47
N SER A 486 4.76 12.00 -25.40
CA SER A 486 3.85 11.30 -24.51
C SER A 486 3.88 11.88 -23.10
N ARG A 487 2.71 11.99 -22.47
CA ARG A 487 2.56 12.43 -21.08
C ARG A 487 1.62 11.54 -20.30
N THR A 488 2.01 11.18 -19.08
CA THR A 488 1.33 10.18 -18.27
C THR A 488 1.01 10.71 -16.87
N CYS A 489 -0.22 10.53 -16.40
CA CYS A 489 -0.62 10.79 -15.02
C CYS A 489 -0.99 9.48 -14.31
N MET A 490 -0.37 9.24 -13.16
CA MET A 490 -0.75 8.20 -12.23
C MET A 490 -1.55 8.83 -11.09
N ILE A 491 -2.74 8.29 -10.81
CA ILE A 491 -3.50 8.61 -9.60
C ILE A 491 -3.52 7.37 -8.71
N ALA A 492 -2.81 7.42 -7.59
CA ALA A 492 -2.75 6.35 -6.60
C ALA A 492 -3.79 6.58 -5.50
N LEU A 493 -4.69 5.63 -5.29
CA LEU A 493 -5.87 5.77 -4.45
C LEU A 493 -5.75 4.86 -3.24
N ILE A 494 -5.95 5.44 -2.06
CA ILE A 494 -5.70 4.80 -0.76
C ILE A 494 -6.93 4.84 0.14
N SER A 495 -7.06 3.83 1.01
CA SER A 495 -8.13 3.71 2.00
C SER A 495 -7.62 4.17 3.37
N PRO A 496 -8.28 5.11 4.07
CA PRO A 496 -7.74 5.71 5.30
C PRO A 496 -7.83 4.83 6.54
N GLY A 497 -8.67 3.79 6.53
CA GLY A 497 -8.90 2.92 7.69
C GLY A 497 -7.70 2.03 8.02
N ASN A 498 -7.42 1.87 9.31
CA ASN A 498 -6.29 1.08 9.82
C ASN A 498 -6.19 -0.34 9.20
N PHE A 499 -7.29 -1.06 9.01
CA PHE A 499 -7.27 -2.39 8.40
C PHE A 499 -6.80 -2.41 6.93
N SER A 500 -6.70 -1.25 6.28
CA SER A 500 -6.17 -1.09 4.92
C SER A 500 -4.78 -0.44 4.87
N VAL A 501 -4.12 -0.24 6.02
CA VAL A 501 -2.82 0.46 6.10
C VAL A 501 -1.74 -0.25 5.27
N ASP A 502 -1.65 -1.57 5.34
CA ASP A 502 -0.70 -2.36 4.56
C ASP A 502 -0.90 -2.21 3.05
N HIS A 503 -2.14 -2.36 2.57
CA HIS A 503 -2.46 -2.19 1.15
C HIS A 503 -2.17 -0.77 0.66
N SER A 504 -2.41 0.22 1.52
CA SER A 504 -2.13 1.62 1.22
C SER A 504 -0.63 1.92 1.23
N LEU A 505 0.15 1.38 2.17
CA LEU A 505 1.62 1.46 2.16
C LEU A 505 2.22 0.78 0.93
N ASN A 506 1.73 -0.39 0.52
CA ASN A 506 2.13 -1.03 -0.75
C ASN A 506 1.81 -0.13 -1.95
N THR A 507 0.66 0.56 -1.93
CA THR A 507 0.23 1.49 -2.99
C THR A 507 1.09 2.76 -3.04
N LEU A 508 1.42 3.33 -1.88
CA LEU A 508 2.23 4.54 -1.73
C LEU A 508 3.70 4.28 -2.11
N ARG A 509 4.30 3.20 -1.59
CA ARG A 509 5.66 2.77 -1.97
C ARG A 509 5.77 2.49 -3.47
N TYR A 510 4.71 1.98 -4.09
CA TYR A 510 4.69 1.82 -5.55
C TYR A 510 4.68 3.17 -6.28
N ALA A 511 3.78 4.09 -5.93
CA ALA A 511 3.72 5.43 -6.53
C ALA A 511 5.02 6.22 -6.32
N ASP A 512 5.64 6.10 -5.15
CA ASP A 512 6.90 6.74 -4.80
C ASP A 512 8.05 6.32 -5.75
N ARG A 513 8.19 5.01 -6.03
CA ARG A 513 9.14 4.52 -7.04
C ARG A 513 8.84 4.98 -8.48
N VAL A 514 7.60 5.35 -8.79
CA VAL A 514 7.24 5.94 -10.11
C VAL A 514 7.71 7.40 -10.18
N LYS A 515 7.73 8.10 -9.05
CA LYS A 515 8.17 9.50 -8.98
C LYS A 515 9.69 9.64 -9.02
N GLU A 516 10.44 8.74 -8.38
CA GLU A 516 11.92 8.77 -8.42
C GLU A 516 12.49 8.77 -9.84
N LEU A 517 11.80 8.14 -10.81
CA LEU A 517 12.21 8.13 -12.22
C LEU A 517 12.34 9.53 -12.83
N ILE A 518 11.61 10.51 -12.30
CA ILE A 518 11.53 11.88 -12.82
C ILE A 518 12.71 12.72 -12.28
N ALA A 519 13.12 12.46 -11.04
CA ALA A 519 14.20 13.21 -10.39
C ALA A 519 15.57 12.97 -11.05
N THR A 520 15.80 11.75 -11.56
CA THR A 520 17.05 11.38 -12.24
C THR A 520 17.18 11.91 -13.67
N ASP A 521 16.08 12.37 -14.29
CA ASP A 521 16.11 12.87 -15.67
C ASP A 521 16.52 14.35 -15.77
N HIS A 522 16.45 15.09 -14.66
CA HIS A 522 16.82 16.51 -14.56
C HIS A 522 18.29 16.77 -14.18
N MET A 523 19.14 15.73 -14.10
CA MET A 523 20.56 15.85 -13.68
C MET A 523 21.55 15.56 -14.84
N VAL A 524 21.19 15.87 -16.08
CA VAL A 524 22.09 15.74 -17.25
C VAL A 524 21.88 16.91 -18.22
N ASP A 525 22.59 18.02 -17.99
CA ASP A 525 23.54 18.63 -18.93
C ASP A 525 24.04 19.97 -18.37
N ASP A 526 25.07 19.91 -17.51
CA ASP A 526 26.03 20.99 -17.37
C ASP A 526 27.39 20.33 -17.12
N GLY A 527 28.43 20.83 -17.80
CA GLY A 527 29.77 20.22 -17.80
C GLY A 527 30.47 20.30 -16.45
N PRO A 528 31.58 19.56 -16.24
CA PRO A 528 32.35 19.67 -15.01
C PRO A 528 32.83 21.12 -14.82
N PRO A 529 32.47 21.80 -13.71
CA PRO A 529 32.95 23.14 -13.44
C PRO A 529 34.47 23.11 -13.32
N THR A 530 35.15 23.99 -14.07
CA THR A 530 36.59 24.14 -13.98
C THR A 530 36.89 24.80 -12.65
N ILE A 531 37.59 24.12 -11.75
CA ILE A 531 38.05 24.72 -10.48
C ILE A 531 39.17 25.70 -10.86
N ALA A 532 38.84 26.98 -10.84
CA ALA A 532 39.80 28.06 -10.77
C ALA A 532 39.97 28.43 -9.30
N GLU A 533 41.21 28.44 -8.83
CA GLU A 533 41.61 28.88 -7.50
C GLU A 533 41.57 30.42 -7.45
N GLU A 534 40.73 31.02 -6.61
CA GLU A 534 40.95 32.38 -6.09
C GLU A 534 40.56 32.44 -4.60
N ASP A 535 41.45 33.04 -3.81
CA ASP A 535 41.49 33.07 -2.34
C ASP A 535 40.58 34.13 -1.70
N ASP A 536 40.43 33.98 -0.37
CA ASP A 536 40.17 35.03 0.63
C ASP A 536 38.94 35.95 0.49
N SER A 537 37.93 35.73 1.34
CA SER A 537 37.85 36.50 2.60
C SER A 537 36.68 36.04 3.49
N GLU A 538 36.99 35.57 4.70
CA GLU A 538 36.02 35.31 5.75
C GLU A 538 35.64 36.60 6.49
N GLU A 539 34.35 36.92 6.58
CA GLU A 539 33.79 37.70 7.69
C GLU A 539 32.56 36.96 8.24
N ILE A 540 32.82 36.10 9.24
CA ILE A 540 31.79 35.45 10.04
C ILE A 540 31.41 36.40 11.17
N ILE A 541 30.15 36.85 11.20
CA ILE A 541 29.58 37.47 12.40
C ILE A 541 29.08 36.35 13.30
N GLU A 542 29.71 36.19 14.45
CA GLU A 542 29.30 35.28 15.51
C GLU A 542 27.94 35.73 16.10
N GLU A 543 26.95 34.84 16.09
CA GLU A 543 26.07 34.66 17.25
C GLU A 543 26.03 33.16 17.59
N SER A 544 26.56 32.84 18.75
CA SER A 544 26.79 31.48 19.23
C SER A 544 25.58 30.92 19.99
N ASN A 545 25.36 29.61 19.85
CA ASN A 545 25.11 28.78 21.03
C ASN A 545 25.47 27.32 20.76
N ASP A 546 26.17 26.72 21.73
CA ASP A 546 26.88 25.46 21.58
C ASP A 546 25.99 24.23 21.45
N GLY A 547 26.58 23.22 20.81
CA GLY A 547 26.09 21.86 20.78
C GLY A 547 27.12 20.95 20.13
N ASP A 548 28.30 20.82 20.75
CA ASP A 548 29.32 19.85 20.34
C ASP A 548 28.68 18.46 20.21
N VAL A 549 28.62 17.96 18.98
CA VAL A 549 28.32 16.55 18.69
C VAL A 549 29.66 15.90 18.39
N ASP A 550 30.07 14.95 19.22
CA ASP A 550 31.38 14.29 19.08
C ASP A 550 31.55 13.70 17.68
N ASP A 551 32.62 14.08 16.97
CA ASP A 551 33.00 13.51 15.67
C ASP A 551 33.17 11.97 15.71
N GLU A 552 33.39 11.40 16.89
CA GLU A 552 33.39 9.95 17.11
C GLU A 552 31.99 9.34 17.11
N GLU A 553 30.95 10.04 17.60
CA GLU A 553 29.58 9.55 17.59
C GLU A 553 29.01 9.52 16.16
N ILE A 554 29.34 10.53 15.34
CA ILE A 554 28.97 10.56 13.91
C ILE A 554 29.62 9.38 13.16
N LYS A 555 30.92 9.14 13.35
CA LYS A 555 31.64 8.01 12.73
C LYS A 555 31.11 6.66 13.20
N ALA A 556 30.78 6.53 14.48
CA ALA A 556 30.18 5.31 15.03
C ALA A 556 28.79 5.03 14.42
N GLU A 557 28.00 6.07 14.14
CA GLU A 557 26.69 5.92 13.50
C GLU A 557 26.81 5.59 12.01
N GLU A 558 27.74 6.22 11.28
CA GLU A 558 28.06 5.83 9.90
C GLU A 558 28.51 4.36 9.79
N GLN A 559 29.37 3.91 10.72
CA GLN A 559 29.84 2.53 10.77
C GLN A 559 28.69 1.55 11.11
N ARG A 560 27.77 1.92 12.01
CA ARG A 560 26.53 1.14 12.28
C ARG A 560 25.62 1.04 11.05
N LEU A 561 25.42 2.14 10.33
CA LEU A 561 24.61 2.17 9.10
C LEU A 561 25.23 1.32 7.99
N HIS A 562 26.56 1.40 7.81
CA HIS A 562 27.28 0.57 6.85
C HIS A 562 27.17 -0.92 7.16
N LEU A 563 27.36 -1.31 8.43
CA LEU A 563 27.24 -2.71 8.87
C LEU A 563 25.81 -3.24 8.67
N SER A 564 24.79 -2.43 8.94
CA SER A 564 23.38 -2.79 8.70
C SER A 564 23.07 -2.99 7.21
N SER A 565 23.66 -2.18 6.32
CA SER A 565 23.54 -2.36 4.87
C SER A 565 24.14 -3.69 4.41
N LEU A 566 25.33 -4.04 4.88
CA LEU A 566 25.98 -5.32 4.55
C LEU A 566 25.23 -6.52 5.12
N GLU A 567 24.66 -6.42 6.33
CA GLU A 567 23.80 -7.47 6.88
C GLU A 567 22.55 -7.72 6.02
N TRP A 568 21.96 -6.64 5.49
CA TRP A 568 20.81 -6.73 4.59
C TRP A 568 21.17 -7.41 3.26
N GLU A 569 22.30 -7.05 2.65
CA GLU A 569 22.80 -7.70 1.42
C GLU A 569 23.11 -9.19 1.66
N LEU A 570 23.70 -9.54 2.80
CA LEU A 570 23.94 -10.93 3.17
C LEU A 570 22.63 -11.72 3.32
N ARG A 571 21.64 -11.17 4.02
CA ARG A 571 20.32 -11.83 4.18
C ARG A 571 19.59 -12.02 2.85
N GLU A 572 19.70 -11.08 1.93
CA GLU A 572 19.04 -11.19 0.62
C GLU A 572 19.77 -12.15 -0.33
N SER A 573 21.11 -12.17 -0.31
CA SER A 573 21.88 -13.19 -1.03
C SER A 573 21.62 -14.61 -0.47
N GLN A 574 21.49 -14.77 0.85
CA GLN A 574 21.07 -16.02 1.48
C GLN A 574 19.67 -16.46 1.01
N ARG A 575 18.70 -15.54 0.95
CA ARG A 575 17.36 -15.82 0.39
C ARG A 575 17.46 -16.29 -1.06
N HIS A 576 18.27 -15.60 -1.87
CA HIS A 576 18.45 -15.94 -3.27
C HIS A 576 19.02 -17.35 -3.46
N VAL A 577 20.08 -17.72 -2.72
CA VAL A 577 20.64 -19.08 -2.72
C VAL A 577 19.59 -20.13 -2.35
N ILE A 578 18.77 -19.88 -1.32
CA ILE A 578 17.72 -20.83 -0.90
C ILE A 578 16.70 -21.05 -2.03
N GLN A 579 16.23 -19.98 -2.68
CA GLN A 579 15.29 -20.10 -3.79
C GLN A 579 15.93 -20.78 -5.01
N SER A 580 17.15 -20.40 -5.38
CA SER A 580 17.87 -20.98 -6.52
C SER A 580 18.19 -22.46 -6.31
N CYS A 581 18.38 -22.93 -5.07
CA CYS A 581 18.51 -24.36 -4.77
C CYS A 581 17.20 -25.14 -4.99
N VAL A 582 16.04 -24.54 -4.70
CA VAL A 582 14.72 -25.13 -4.99
C VAL A 582 14.49 -25.16 -6.51
N ASP A 583 14.70 -24.04 -7.19
CA ASP A 583 14.52 -23.92 -8.63
C ASP A 583 15.49 -24.86 -9.39
N PHE A 584 16.74 -25.00 -8.92
CA PHE A 584 17.71 -25.97 -9.43
C PHE A 584 17.23 -27.41 -9.24
N HIS A 585 16.66 -27.76 -8.08
CA HIS A 585 16.13 -29.11 -7.83
C HIS A 585 15.01 -29.47 -8.80
N ASP A 586 14.01 -28.59 -8.94
CA ASP A 586 12.88 -28.80 -9.84
C ASP A 586 13.36 -28.93 -11.30
N MET A 587 14.23 -28.03 -11.77
CA MET A 587 14.80 -28.09 -13.13
C MET A 587 15.71 -29.30 -13.36
N ALA A 588 16.45 -29.76 -12.34
CA ALA A 588 17.28 -30.96 -12.42
C ALA A 588 16.43 -32.23 -12.52
N CYS A 589 15.34 -32.32 -11.74
CA CYS A 589 14.38 -33.41 -11.82
C CYS A 589 13.64 -33.43 -13.17
N ASP A 590 13.16 -32.29 -13.67
CA ASP A 590 12.55 -32.18 -15.00
C ASP A 590 13.52 -32.59 -16.11
N LEU A 591 14.79 -32.16 -16.04
CA LEU A 591 15.80 -32.55 -17.01
C LEU A 591 16.09 -34.05 -16.93
N TYR A 592 16.30 -34.61 -15.74
CA TYR A 592 16.52 -36.04 -15.54
C TYR A 592 15.37 -36.89 -16.12
N ASN A 593 14.13 -36.54 -15.80
CA ASN A 593 12.94 -37.23 -16.31
C ASN A 593 12.81 -37.13 -17.84
N SER A 594 13.38 -36.10 -18.47
CA SER A 594 13.39 -35.96 -19.94
C SER A 594 14.37 -36.93 -20.65
N ALA A 595 15.31 -37.55 -19.91
CA ALA A 595 16.25 -38.53 -20.46
C ALA A 595 15.65 -39.95 -20.62
N ASP A 596 14.53 -40.26 -19.95
CA ASP A 596 13.83 -41.54 -20.08
C ASP A 596 13.01 -41.66 -21.39
N VAL A 597 12.94 -40.58 -22.18
CA VAL A 597 12.23 -40.57 -23.46
C VAL A 597 13.13 -41.12 -24.58
N ASN A 598 12.76 -42.26 -25.16
CA ASN A 598 13.42 -42.84 -26.32
C ASN A 598 13.61 -41.82 -27.45
N GLY A 599 14.87 -41.48 -27.75
CA GLY A 599 15.23 -40.54 -28.83
C GLY A 599 15.60 -39.11 -28.40
N TYR A 600 15.81 -38.83 -27.11
CA TYR A 600 16.24 -37.51 -26.66
C TYR A 600 17.61 -37.07 -27.22
N ASP A 601 17.78 -35.76 -27.46
CA ASP A 601 19.04 -35.17 -27.92
C ASP A 601 20.05 -35.10 -26.76
N ARG A 602 21.04 -36.01 -26.81
CA ARG A 602 22.13 -36.12 -25.82
C ARG A 602 23.01 -34.87 -25.75
N VAL A 603 23.22 -34.15 -26.86
CA VAL A 603 24.04 -32.93 -26.89
C VAL A 603 23.29 -31.76 -26.27
N HIS A 604 21.99 -31.65 -26.54
CA HIS A 604 21.12 -30.66 -25.92
C HIS A 604 20.96 -30.91 -24.41
N TYR A 605 20.76 -32.17 -24.02
CA TYR A 605 20.71 -32.59 -22.61
C TYR A 605 21.99 -32.21 -21.85
N ALA A 606 23.17 -32.59 -22.37
CA ALA A 606 24.45 -32.28 -21.74
C ALA A 606 24.72 -30.76 -21.64
N LYS A 607 24.32 -29.98 -22.66
CA LYS A 607 24.40 -28.51 -22.61
C LYS A 607 23.49 -27.91 -21.55
N LYS A 608 22.23 -28.36 -21.43
CA LYS A 608 21.30 -27.92 -20.39
C LYS A 608 21.84 -28.21 -18.99
N TRP A 609 22.29 -29.44 -18.75
CA TRP A 609 22.83 -29.85 -17.45
C TRP A 609 24.05 -29.02 -17.04
N ARG A 610 25.01 -28.85 -17.96
CA ARG A 610 26.19 -28.01 -17.73
C ARG A 610 25.83 -26.54 -17.42
N ASN A 611 24.87 -25.97 -18.14
CA ASN A 611 24.45 -24.59 -17.90
C ASN A 611 23.76 -24.44 -16.53
N LEU A 612 22.87 -25.36 -16.18
CA LEU A 612 22.18 -25.39 -14.88
C LEU A 612 23.18 -25.53 -13.70
N LEU A 613 24.23 -26.34 -13.87
CA LEU A 613 25.33 -26.43 -12.91
C LEU A 613 26.19 -25.17 -12.82
N SER A 614 26.43 -24.46 -13.93
CA SER A 614 27.17 -23.19 -13.91
C SER A 614 26.38 -22.13 -13.13
N GLU A 615 25.09 -22.00 -13.43
CA GLU A 615 24.21 -20.99 -12.84
C GLU A 615 24.11 -21.11 -11.30
N ILE A 616 23.96 -22.33 -10.76
CA ILE A 616 23.91 -22.51 -9.31
C ILE A 616 25.27 -22.26 -8.63
N VAL A 617 26.39 -22.56 -9.30
CA VAL A 617 27.74 -22.28 -8.81
C VAL A 617 28.02 -20.78 -8.79
N ASP A 618 27.64 -20.05 -9.84
CA ASP A 618 27.82 -18.59 -9.92
C ASP A 618 27.02 -17.86 -8.83
N ILE A 619 25.78 -18.31 -8.56
CA ILE A 619 24.94 -17.77 -7.48
C ILE A 619 25.53 -18.06 -6.10
N GLN A 620 26.04 -19.28 -5.86
CA GLN A 620 26.69 -19.65 -4.59
C GLN A 620 28.00 -18.87 -4.37
N ASN A 621 28.81 -18.67 -5.41
CA ASN A 621 30.02 -17.85 -5.35
C ASN A 621 29.71 -16.38 -5.04
N GLY A 622 28.68 -15.80 -5.64
CA GLY A 622 28.24 -14.44 -5.34
C GLY A 622 27.82 -14.25 -3.88
N ALA A 623 27.08 -15.21 -3.32
CA ALA A 623 26.71 -15.19 -1.90
C ALA A 623 27.92 -15.42 -0.97
N LEU A 624 28.90 -16.23 -1.37
CA LEU A 624 30.14 -16.44 -0.62
C LEU A 624 30.97 -15.15 -0.52
N ILE A 625 31.06 -14.36 -1.61
CA ILE A 625 31.71 -13.04 -1.60
C ILE A 625 31.00 -12.11 -0.60
N LYS A 626 29.66 -12.05 -0.63
CA LYS A 626 28.88 -11.21 0.29
C LYS A 626 29.04 -11.62 1.76
N ALA A 627 29.13 -12.92 2.04
CA ALA A 627 29.47 -13.42 3.37
C ALA A 627 30.88 -13.02 3.81
N HIS A 628 31.86 -13.08 2.91
CA HIS A 628 33.24 -12.65 3.19
C HIS A 628 33.34 -11.13 3.44
N GLU A 629 32.64 -10.31 2.65
CA GLU A 629 32.55 -8.86 2.84
C GLU A 629 31.99 -8.51 4.22
N PHE A 630 30.88 -9.15 4.63
CA PHE A 630 30.27 -8.93 5.93
C PHE A 630 31.16 -9.38 7.10
N CYS A 631 31.78 -10.57 7.03
CA CYS A 631 32.76 -10.99 8.04
C CYS A 631 33.95 -10.02 8.13
N SER A 632 34.48 -9.59 6.98
CA SER A 632 35.58 -8.62 6.92
C SER A 632 35.19 -7.22 7.40
N ALA A 633 33.90 -6.89 7.49
CA ALA A 633 33.41 -5.66 8.09
C ALA A 633 33.24 -5.82 9.61
N LEU A 634 32.75 -6.97 10.08
CA LEU A 634 32.69 -7.33 11.51
C LEU A 634 34.08 -7.39 12.14
N ASP A 635 35.08 -7.95 11.46
CA ASP A 635 36.48 -8.02 11.95
C ASP A 635 37.19 -6.65 11.99
N ARG A 636 36.55 -5.60 11.46
CA ARG A 636 37.02 -4.19 11.47
C ARG A 636 36.22 -3.28 12.40
N CYS A 637 35.25 -3.84 13.14
CA CYS A 637 34.48 -3.18 14.19
C CYS A 637 34.93 -3.68 15.57
#